data_AF-X8H7I9-F1
#
_entry.id   AF-X8H7I9-F1
#
_cell.length_a   1.000
_cell.length_b   1.000
_cell.length_c   1.000
_cell.angle_alpha   90.00
_cell.angle_beta   90.00
_cell.angle_gamma   90.00
#
_symmetry.space_group_name_H-M   'P 1'
#
loop_
_entity.id
_entity.type
_entity.pdbx_description
1 polymer ?
#
loop_
_entity_poly.entity_id
_entity_poly.type
_entity_poly.pdbx_seq_one_letter_code
_entity_poly.pdbx_strand_id
1 'polypeptide(L)'
;MLDELENKRRAAYALNLCTVSVSQIIDYEDLIVLEQEYEAILNNLNLEAMPKDEPLLLIIKQILDVITFFRIDKVERAFIEEEYNKQVRNAIWSAVPNFGMLIAGGNLMTAGVAIATQIGMGYMNYRNNRNEYQGERERKLWQLQKAAIEQFNGLRRELFDTAWRLADKYEFPDKYRLTERQITNYNEILQDPNIIRRYERLDAIKEYFEAYPPFWYYLGSVANKIYRERKDLECNHYKAMAISAFEKYWKINEQGLLREDQIAAGCALEYIDILLDSMGEVTETDRIKKLMGQAIEYSGRANDVLQCCAFYNLRINQYEEAAKIYKYLVNESYNTLFNAQILSSLYVRLNDQFGYTLLEEIVDENCKYLYPFKNGRSKSGDKEFTEKLFNNLKSRYTYFFDELSNRYQIEFKDIFFGYLKSSNDGIIPSDDKFKETVELFFSSENDRKKAIFEDYFKKINYGEDIIQLLNRYIDDISSLSLFAKKTDIKRITENIESNLRGFYIEPEYSVEWYKQALEVNKSFDNILANTLSIISSKFKSLERTIDLSNIHLLDEEITIWAKERKIIIPVNIVNDEQVKTGNDVISKFTLEFLGSNAKEIQTKRKINNDLKEIIKEVFEGCNSISIIEDTNKFFSEHPFDTETLKRDIINIVELIDAQKYVVFSKRYFFVYSNSEHSELRFYDDGRQSKFGDEDTIINFKKPAVLNEVIDILPLNSTNINKLETSPDIIKRIWSVANKIVQYRDVNKSI
;
A
#
# COMPACT_ATOMS: atom_id res chain seq x y z
N MET A 1 30.06 -45.58 14.84
CA MET A 1 29.83 -45.14 13.45
C MET A 1 28.65 -44.18 13.32
N LEU A 2 27.40 -44.54 13.67
CA LEU A 2 26.26 -43.60 13.63
C LEU A 2 26.40 -42.46 14.66
N ASP A 3 26.60 -42.78 15.94
CA ASP A 3 26.81 -41.79 17.01
C ASP A 3 28.03 -40.88 16.78
N GLU A 4 29.05 -41.41 16.13
CA GLU A 4 30.30 -40.69 15.83
C GLU A 4 30.08 -39.67 14.70
N LEU A 5 29.35 -40.05 13.66
CA LEU A 5 28.97 -39.14 12.58
C LEU A 5 27.99 -38.05 13.08
N GLU A 6 27.12 -38.42 14.01
CA GLU A 6 26.19 -37.50 14.66
C GLU A 6 26.92 -36.46 15.51
N ASN A 7 27.89 -36.89 16.33
CA ASN A 7 28.74 -35.99 17.11
C ASN A 7 29.55 -35.03 16.23
N LYS A 8 30.09 -35.52 15.09
CA LYS A 8 30.79 -34.68 14.10
C LYS A 8 29.89 -33.59 13.53
N ARG A 9 28.68 -33.95 13.10
CA ARG A 9 27.71 -32.98 12.55
C ARG A 9 27.22 -32.00 13.61
N ARG A 10 27.06 -32.45 14.85
CA ARG A 10 26.60 -31.61 15.96
C ARG A 10 27.63 -30.56 16.36
N ALA A 11 28.91 -30.94 16.44
CA ALA A 11 30.00 -30.00 16.67
C ALA A 11 30.08 -28.94 15.56
N ALA A 12 30.00 -29.37 14.31
CA ALA A 12 29.97 -28.44 13.17
C ALA A 12 28.72 -27.55 13.16
N TYR A 13 27.54 -28.07 13.52
CA TYR A 13 26.32 -27.28 13.63
C TYR A 13 26.44 -26.21 14.72
N ALA A 14 26.92 -26.56 15.92
CA ALA A 14 27.09 -25.59 17.01
C ALA A 14 28.07 -24.46 16.63
N LEU A 15 29.16 -24.80 15.93
CA LEU A 15 30.09 -23.84 15.38
C LEU A 15 29.44 -22.93 14.31
N ASN A 16 28.71 -23.54 13.38
CA ASN A 16 28.04 -22.80 12.30
C ASN A 16 26.94 -21.88 12.82
N LEU A 17 26.21 -22.29 13.87
CA LEU A 17 25.22 -21.45 14.54
C LEU A 17 25.87 -20.13 15.00
N CYS A 18 26.96 -20.21 15.76
CA CYS A 18 27.70 -19.04 16.22
C CYS A 18 28.28 -18.21 15.06
N THR A 19 28.84 -18.89 14.05
CA THR A 19 29.49 -18.24 12.90
C THR A 19 28.50 -17.47 12.03
N VAL A 20 27.32 -18.07 11.77
CA VAL A 20 26.26 -17.44 10.98
C VAL A 20 25.67 -16.25 11.74
N SER A 21 25.36 -16.39 13.03
CA SER A 21 24.83 -15.29 13.83
C SER A 21 25.74 -14.08 13.86
N VAL A 22 27.04 -14.26 14.15
CA VAL A 22 28.02 -13.15 14.13
C VAL A 22 28.15 -12.55 12.73
N SER A 23 28.13 -13.38 11.68
CA SER A 23 28.23 -12.89 10.31
C SER A 23 26.99 -12.10 9.90
N GLN A 24 25.79 -12.54 10.28
CA GLN A 24 24.53 -11.85 9.98
C GLN A 24 24.41 -10.53 10.73
N ILE A 25 24.82 -10.45 12.00
CA ILE A 25 24.87 -9.17 12.73
C ILE A 25 25.71 -8.13 11.96
N ILE A 26 26.87 -8.55 11.44
CA ILE A 26 27.75 -7.66 10.66
C ILE A 26 27.15 -7.34 9.29
N ASP A 27 26.75 -8.36 8.52
CA ASP A 27 26.32 -8.20 7.12
C ASP A 27 24.99 -7.41 7.01
N TYR A 28 24.10 -7.55 8.00
CA TYR A 28 22.81 -6.86 8.00
C TYR A 28 22.86 -5.43 8.53
N GLU A 29 23.87 -5.06 9.32
CA GLU A 29 24.01 -3.71 9.90
C GLU A 29 22.71 -3.21 10.56
N ASP A 30 22.05 -4.09 11.32
CA ASP A 30 20.68 -3.89 11.80
C ASP A 30 20.54 -4.31 13.27
N LEU A 31 20.01 -3.37 14.06
CA LEU A 31 19.74 -3.52 15.48
C LEU A 31 18.65 -4.57 15.78
N ILE A 32 17.67 -4.74 14.89
CA ILE A 32 16.64 -5.77 15.02
C ILE A 32 17.25 -7.15 14.80
N VAL A 33 18.17 -7.28 13.83
CA VAL A 33 18.93 -8.51 13.60
C VAL A 33 19.82 -8.83 14.81
N LEU A 34 20.45 -7.83 15.42
CA LEU A 34 21.24 -8.00 16.64
C LEU A 34 20.41 -8.59 17.80
N GLU A 35 19.22 -8.03 18.08
CA GLU A 35 18.34 -8.55 19.14
C GLU A 35 17.78 -9.94 18.83
N GLN A 36 17.49 -10.24 17.55
CA GLN A 36 17.07 -11.57 17.11
C GLN A 36 18.14 -12.64 17.40
N GLU A 37 19.39 -12.38 16.98
CA GLU A 37 20.50 -13.29 17.21
C GLU A 37 20.87 -13.39 18.71
N TYR A 38 20.65 -12.32 19.48
CA TYR A 38 20.78 -12.34 20.94
C TYR A 38 19.80 -13.30 21.60
N GLU A 39 18.50 -13.19 21.33
CA GLU A 39 17.50 -14.07 21.93
C GLU A 39 17.69 -15.52 21.46
N ALA A 40 18.15 -15.73 20.22
CA ALA A 40 18.49 -17.04 19.69
C ALA A 40 19.68 -17.71 20.39
N ILE A 41 20.71 -16.95 20.80
CA ILE A 41 21.94 -17.51 21.42
C ILE A 41 21.91 -17.43 22.96
N LEU A 42 21.49 -16.33 23.59
CA LEU A 42 21.65 -16.12 25.03
C LEU A 42 20.63 -16.90 25.85
N ASN A 43 19.36 -16.82 25.48
CA ASN A 43 18.27 -17.32 26.32
C ASN A 43 17.80 -18.71 25.94
N ASN A 44 18.45 -19.36 24.99
CA ASN A 44 17.77 -20.37 24.21
C ASN A 44 18.61 -21.61 23.84
N LEU A 45 19.89 -21.66 24.18
CA LEU A 45 20.71 -22.86 23.95
C LEU A 45 20.19 -24.07 24.74
N ASN A 46 20.03 -25.20 24.04
CA ASN A 46 19.80 -26.50 24.66
C ASN A 46 21.13 -27.04 25.21
N LEU A 47 21.39 -26.75 26.48
CA LEU A 47 22.63 -27.20 27.11
C LEU A 47 22.78 -28.72 27.11
N GLU A 48 21.70 -29.51 27.11
CA GLU A 48 21.82 -30.97 27.07
C GLU A 48 22.38 -31.44 25.73
N ALA A 49 21.89 -30.89 24.62
CA ALA A 49 22.33 -31.25 23.27
C ALA A 49 23.66 -30.61 22.87
N MET A 50 24.03 -29.45 23.43
CA MET A 50 25.23 -28.72 23.04
C MET A 50 26.53 -29.49 23.33
N PRO A 51 27.50 -29.52 22.38
CA PRO A 51 28.81 -30.10 22.60
C PRO A 51 29.52 -29.50 23.83
N LYS A 52 30.02 -30.37 24.70
CA LYS A 52 30.67 -29.99 25.97
C LYS A 52 32.16 -29.72 25.76
N ASP A 53 32.43 -28.62 25.08
CA ASP A 53 33.79 -28.24 24.71
C ASP A 53 34.19 -26.85 25.19
N GLU A 54 35.38 -26.76 25.78
CA GLU A 54 35.93 -25.51 26.31
C GLU A 54 36.04 -24.41 25.24
N PRO A 55 36.56 -24.68 24.02
CA PRO A 55 36.64 -23.64 22.98
C PRO A 55 35.26 -23.10 22.59
N LEU A 56 34.26 -23.98 22.48
CA LEU A 56 32.90 -23.59 22.15
C LEU A 56 32.25 -22.76 23.27
N LEU A 57 32.46 -23.16 24.53
CA LEU A 57 31.98 -22.40 25.69
C LEU A 57 32.58 -20.99 25.74
N LEU A 58 33.89 -20.87 25.47
CA LEU A 58 34.58 -19.59 25.48
C LEU A 58 34.07 -18.65 24.40
N ILE A 59 33.91 -19.12 23.15
CA ILE A 59 33.41 -18.26 22.08
C ILE A 59 31.96 -17.84 22.31
N ILE A 60 31.12 -18.73 22.84
CA ILE A 60 29.74 -18.39 23.21
C ILE A 60 29.77 -17.27 24.26
N LYS A 61 30.56 -17.40 25.34
CA LYS A 61 30.68 -16.34 26.36
C LYS A 61 31.13 -15.00 25.75
N GLN A 62 32.13 -15.00 24.89
CA GLN A 62 32.61 -13.79 24.23
C GLN A 62 31.53 -13.16 23.32
N ILE A 63 30.79 -13.96 22.55
CA ILE A 63 29.66 -13.48 21.74
C ILE A 63 28.62 -12.82 22.64
N LEU A 64 28.28 -13.45 23.77
CA LEU A 64 27.30 -12.92 24.72
C LEU A 64 27.76 -11.60 25.33
N ASP A 65 29.03 -11.49 25.72
CA ASP A 65 29.59 -10.27 26.30
C ASP A 65 29.51 -9.09 25.31
N VAL A 66 29.89 -9.34 24.04
CA VAL A 66 29.84 -8.33 22.97
C VAL A 66 28.40 -7.91 22.68
N ILE A 67 27.48 -8.85 22.46
CA ILE A 67 26.08 -8.50 22.16
C ILE A 67 25.43 -7.76 23.34
N THR A 68 25.69 -8.19 24.58
CA THR A 68 25.15 -7.54 25.79
C THR A 68 25.65 -6.10 25.92
N PHE A 69 26.90 -5.83 25.57
CA PHE A 69 27.48 -4.49 25.61
C PHE A 69 26.82 -3.52 24.61
N PHE A 70 26.41 -4.01 23.45
CA PHE A 70 25.77 -3.19 22.39
C PHE A 70 24.25 -3.20 22.42
N ARG A 71 23.67 -3.82 23.45
CA ARG A 71 22.24 -3.93 23.60
C ARG A 71 21.56 -2.57 23.74
N ILE A 72 20.38 -2.45 23.13
CA ILE A 72 19.56 -1.25 23.13
C ILE A 72 18.86 -1.08 24.51
N ASP A 73 18.53 0.15 24.90
CA ASP A 73 17.80 0.41 26.14
C ASP A 73 16.40 -0.24 26.12
N LYS A 74 15.88 -0.64 27.30
CA LYS A 74 14.62 -1.41 27.44
C LYS A 74 13.42 -0.74 26.76
N VAL A 75 13.38 0.59 26.71
CA VAL A 75 12.28 1.35 26.10
C VAL A 75 12.30 1.26 24.58
N GLU A 76 13.49 1.32 23.97
CA GLU A 76 13.66 1.22 22.51
C GLU A 76 13.43 -0.23 22.03
N ARG A 77 13.78 -1.23 22.86
CA ARG A 77 13.45 -2.64 22.61
C ARG A 77 11.94 -2.88 22.45
N ALA A 78 11.12 -2.27 23.30
CA ALA A 78 9.67 -2.46 23.26
C ALA A 78 9.05 -1.92 21.95
N PHE A 79 9.59 -0.81 21.43
CA PHE A 79 9.12 -0.22 20.17
C PHE A 79 9.49 -1.10 18.96
N ILE A 80 10.73 -1.61 18.94
CA ILE A 80 11.24 -2.52 17.89
C ILE A 80 10.48 -3.85 17.87
N GLU A 81 10.26 -4.45 19.05
CA GLU A 81 9.45 -5.67 19.17
C GLU A 81 8.00 -5.43 18.74
N GLU A 82 7.43 -4.25 19.01
CA GLU A 82 6.07 -3.92 18.59
C GLU A 82 5.96 -3.81 17.06
N GLU A 83 6.93 -3.20 16.36
CA GLU A 83 6.91 -3.12 14.90
C GLU A 83 7.12 -4.48 14.23
N TYR A 84 8.07 -5.29 14.69
CA TYR A 84 8.25 -6.67 14.22
C TYR A 84 6.99 -7.50 14.44
N ASN A 85 6.43 -7.47 15.65
CA ASN A 85 5.23 -8.21 16.00
C ASN A 85 4.02 -7.74 15.18
N LYS A 86 3.89 -6.45 14.87
CA LYS A 86 2.83 -5.93 13.99
C LYS A 86 2.93 -6.53 12.59
N GLN A 87 4.13 -6.65 12.02
CA GLN A 87 4.32 -7.20 10.68
C GLN A 87 3.97 -8.70 10.61
N VAL A 88 4.52 -9.50 11.52
CA VAL A 88 4.26 -10.94 11.57
C VAL A 88 2.78 -11.21 11.88
N ARG A 89 2.18 -10.46 12.82
CA ARG A 89 0.74 -10.51 13.08
C ARG A 89 -0.06 -10.18 11.83
N ASN A 90 0.21 -9.06 11.16
CA ASN A 90 -0.55 -8.67 9.97
C ASN A 90 -0.47 -9.72 8.87
N ALA A 91 0.70 -10.33 8.66
CA ALA A 91 0.88 -11.37 7.66
C ALA A 91 0.16 -12.68 8.02
N ILE A 92 0.24 -13.12 9.29
CA ILE A 92 -0.53 -14.28 9.78
C ILE A 92 -2.03 -14.00 9.68
N TRP A 93 -2.48 -12.82 10.11
CA TRP A 93 -3.90 -12.44 10.06
C TRP A 93 -4.42 -12.36 8.64
N SER A 94 -3.62 -11.88 7.70
CA SER A 94 -3.99 -11.82 6.29
C SER A 94 -4.31 -13.20 5.68
N ALA A 95 -3.86 -14.27 6.34
CA ALA A 95 -4.02 -15.67 5.94
C ALA A 95 -5.10 -16.42 6.73
N VAL A 96 -5.57 -15.84 7.84
CA VAL A 96 -6.53 -16.47 8.76
C VAL A 96 -7.96 -16.19 8.28
N PRO A 97 -8.81 -17.21 8.10
CA PRO A 97 -10.22 -17.01 7.78
C PRO A 97 -10.98 -16.31 8.89
N ASN A 98 -11.96 -15.52 8.50
CA ASN A 98 -12.91 -14.93 9.44
C ASN A 98 -13.65 -16.01 10.25
N PHE A 99 -13.96 -15.70 11.51
CA PHE A 99 -14.54 -16.65 12.49
C PHE A 99 -15.82 -17.34 11.99
N GLY A 100 -16.66 -16.64 11.21
CA GLY A 100 -17.87 -17.22 10.62
C GLY A 100 -17.60 -18.39 9.67
N MET A 101 -16.47 -18.38 8.94
CA MET A 101 -16.08 -19.47 8.04
C MET A 101 -15.63 -20.71 8.81
N LEU A 102 -14.99 -20.54 9.97
CA LEU A 102 -14.53 -21.63 10.83
C LEU A 102 -15.69 -22.43 11.45
N ILE A 103 -16.81 -21.76 11.76
CA ILE A 103 -18.01 -22.40 12.33
C ILE A 103 -18.90 -23.02 11.25
N ALA A 104 -18.99 -22.40 10.07
CA ALA A 104 -19.84 -22.86 8.97
C ALA A 104 -19.33 -24.14 8.27
N GLY A 105 -18.21 -24.71 8.73
CA GLY A 105 -17.57 -25.85 8.09
C GLY A 105 -16.86 -25.49 6.78
N GLY A 106 -16.44 -24.23 6.61
CA GLY A 106 -15.68 -23.78 5.45
C GLY A 106 -14.33 -24.49 5.30
N ASN A 107 -13.75 -24.42 4.10
CA ASN A 107 -12.57 -25.20 3.73
C ASN A 107 -11.31 -24.71 4.48
N LEU A 108 -11.05 -25.25 5.68
CA LEU A 108 -9.84 -25.04 6.49
C LEU A 108 -8.52 -25.39 5.75
N MET A 109 -8.59 -26.01 4.57
CA MET A 109 -7.42 -26.43 3.80
C MET A 109 -6.63 -25.26 3.20
N THR A 110 -7.27 -24.17 2.78
CA THR A 110 -6.57 -23.03 2.14
C THR A 110 -5.87 -22.11 3.14
N ALA A 111 -6.44 -21.99 4.35
CA ALA A 111 -5.92 -21.15 5.43
C ALA A 111 -4.53 -21.57 5.95
N GLY A 112 -4.29 -22.88 6.09
CA GLY A 112 -3.06 -23.34 6.75
C GLY A 112 -1.78 -22.99 5.98
N VAL A 113 -1.80 -23.10 4.65
CA VAL A 113 -0.65 -22.85 3.75
C VAL A 113 -0.07 -21.45 3.95
N ALA A 114 -0.94 -20.44 4.00
CA ALA A 114 -0.55 -19.05 4.11
C ALA A 114 -0.11 -18.71 5.56
N ILE A 115 -0.60 -19.43 6.57
CA ILE A 115 -0.24 -19.23 7.99
C ILE A 115 1.16 -19.78 8.31
N ALA A 116 1.52 -20.99 7.85
CA ALA A 116 2.81 -21.61 8.19
C ALA A 116 4.01 -20.92 7.54
N THR A 117 3.86 -20.51 6.28
CA THR A 117 4.90 -19.81 5.52
C THR A 117 5.32 -18.51 6.22
N GLN A 118 4.40 -17.83 6.92
CA GLN A 118 4.67 -16.55 7.58
C GLN A 118 5.47 -16.67 8.88
N ILE A 119 5.52 -17.83 9.51
CA ILE A 119 6.26 -18.01 10.78
C ILE A 119 7.76 -18.06 10.53
N GLY A 120 8.23 -19.06 9.77
CA GLY A 120 9.67 -19.20 9.55
C GLY A 120 10.21 -18.25 8.48
N MET A 121 9.35 -17.78 7.54
CA MET A 121 9.72 -16.67 6.67
C MET A 121 9.51 -15.30 7.32
N GLY A 122 8.78 -15.11 8.42
CA GLY A 122 8.61 -13.80 9.07
C GLY A 122 9.94 -13.23 9.59
N TYR A 123 10.72 -14.07 10.28
CA TYR A 123 12.12 -13.81 10.64
C TYR A 123 12.97 -13.37 9.44
N MET A 124 12.75 -13.98 8.28
CA MET A 124 13.49 -13.69 7.05
C MET A 124 12.91 -12.56 6.21
N ASN A 125 11.61 -12.34 6.21
CA ASN A 125 10.92 -11.32 5.43
C ASN A 125 11.31 -9.95 5.97
N TYR A 126 11.42 -9.83 7.31
CA TYR A 126 12.04 -8.66 7.94
C TYR A 126 13.45 -8.41 7.38
N ARG A 127 14.31 -9.44 7.36
CA ARG A 127 15.69 -9.35 6.84
C ARG A 127 15.77 -9.06 5.33
N ASN A 128 14.85 -9.63 4.55
CA ASN A 128 14.81 -9.52 3.09
C ASN A 128 14.24 -8.18 2.62
N ASN A 129 13.30 -7.60 3.36
CA ASN A 129 12.63 -6.34 3.03
C ASN A 129 13.11 -5.17 3.92
N ARG A 130 14.26 -5.31 4.60
CA ARG A 130 14.79 -4.32 5.55
C ARG A 130 14.79 -2.88 5.02
N ASN A 131 15.04 -2.68 3.72
CA ASN A 131 15.11 -1.34 3.13
C ASN A 131 13.76 -0.61 3.16
N GLU A 132 12.65 -1.34 3.19
CA GLU A 132 11.29 -0.81 3.31
C GLU A 132 10.92 -0.52 4.77
N TYR A 133 11.53 -1.24 5.72
CA TYR A 133 11.19 -1.17 7.14
C TYR A 133 12.13 -0.31 7.98
N GLN A 134 13.37 -0.09 7.52
CA GLN A 134 14.39 0.59 8.30
C GLN A 134 14.15 2.11 8.32
N GLY A 135 13.84 2.64 9.51
CA GLY A 135 13.67 4.07 9.72
C GLY A 135 15.00 4.83 9.65
N GLU A 136 14.98 6.11 9.25
CA GLU A 136 16.18 6.97 9.26
C GLU A 136 16.89 7.02 10.62
N ARG A 137 16.14 6.80 11.71
CA ARG A 137 16.65 6.80 13.09
C ARG A 137 17.51 5.57 13.39
N GLU A 138 17.10 4.38 12.96
CA GLU A 138 17.82 3.12 13.21
C GLU A 138 19.15 3.09 12.45
N ARG A 139 19.15 3.58 11.20
CA ARG A 139 20.39 3.78 10.43
C ARG A 139 21.36 4.71 11.14
N LYS A 140 20.86 5.82 11.71
CA LYS A 140 21.69 6.78 12.46
C LYS A 140 22.23 6.16 13.75
N LEU A 141 21.44 5.38 14.48
CA LEU A 141 21.88 4.69 15.70
C LEU A 141 22.95 3.62 15.42
N TRP A 142 22.78 2.80 14.38
CA TRP A 142 23.80 1.82 13.99
C TRP A 142 25.09 2.48 13.52
N GLN A 143 25.01 3.55 12.72
CA GLN A 143 26.17 4.31 12.28
C GLN A 143 26.99 4.92 13.44
N LEU A 144 26.35 5.18 14.59
CA LEU A 144 27.02 5.64 15.81
C LEU A 144 27.77 4.52 16.55
N GLN A 145 27.47 3.25 16.24
CA GLN A 145 28.06 2.06 16.88
C GLN A 145 29.21 1.41 16.07
N LYS A 146 30.04 2.17 15.34
CA LYS A 146 31.20 1.62 14.61
C LYS A 146 32.13 0.73 15.46
N ALA A 147 32.24 1.03 16.75
CA ALA A 147 33.00 0.20 17.70
C ALA A 147 32.43 -1.23 17.87
N ALA A 148 31.14 -1.44 17.62
CA ALA A 148 30.49 -2.75 17.65
C ALA A 148 30.99 -3.65 16.53
N ILE A 149 31.04 -3.12 15.30
CA ILE A 149 31.52 -3.84 14.12
C ILE A 149 32.96 -4.29 14.34
N GLU A 150 33.81 -3.46 14.96
CA GLU A 150 35.19 -3.84 15.29
C GLU A 150 35.26 -4.99 16.31
N GLN A 151 34.40 -5.01 17.33
CA GLN A 151 34.33 -6.11 18.30
C GLN A 151 33.78 -7.41 17.67
N PHE A 152 32.75 -7.33 16.83
CA PHE A 152 32.25 -8.51 16.08
C PHE A 152 33.29 -9.04 15.08
N ASN A 153 34.09 -8.17 14.46
CA ASN A 153 35.24 -8.60 13.66
C ASN A 153 36.33 -9.28 14.50
N GLY A 154 36.47 -8.91 15.77
CA GLY A 154 37.28 -9.64 16.75
C GLY A 154 36.75 -11.07 16.96
N LEU A 155 35.43 -11.21 17.17
CA LEU A 155 34.78 -12.52 17.35
C LEU A 155 34.95 -13.44 16.13
N ARG A 156 34.97 -12.92 14.91
CA ARG A 156 35.26 -13.71 13.70
C ARG A 156 36.62 -14.43 13.78
N ARG A 157 37.65 -13.79 14.34
CA ARG A 157 38.98 -14.40 14.53
C ARG A 157 38.95 -15.51 15.58
N GLU A 158 38.27 -15.27 16.70
CA GLU A 158 38.13 -16.24 17.78
C GLU A 158 37.26 -17.44 17.36
N LEU A 159 36.23 -17.21 16.52
CA LEU A 159 35.46 -18.27 15.87
C LEU A 159 36.31 -19.14 14.95
N PHE A 160 37.29 -18.56 14.24
CA PHE A 160 38.23 -19.34 13.44
C PHE A 160 39.14 -20.22 14.30
N ASP A 161 39.69 -19.72 15.41
CA ASP A 161 40.45 -20.54 16.36
C ASP A 161 39.58 -21.65 16.97
N THR A 162 38.34 -21.32 17.34
CA THR A 162 37.37 -22.30 17.82
C THR A 162 37.11 -23.38 16.78
N ALA A 163 36.90 -22.99 15.52
CA ALA A 163 36.71 -23.90 14.41
C ALA A 163 37.89 -24.85 14.22
N TRP A 164 39.11 -24.32 14.29
CA TRP A 164 40.34 -25.11 14.20
C TRP A 164 40.40 -26.18 15.29
N ARG A 165 40.17 -25.81 16.54
CA ARG A 165 40.21 -26.72 17.70
C ARG A 165 39.10 -27.77 17.65
N LEU A 166 37.89 -27.38 17.24
CA LEU A 166 36.77 -28.32 17.11
C LEU A 166 36.97 -29.29 15.94
N ALA A 167 37.50 -28.81 14.81
CA ALA A 167 37.78 -29.66 13.65
C ALA A 167 38.83 -30.73 13.98
N ASP A 168 39.87 -30.36 14.74
CA ASP A 168 40.89 -31.30 15.22
C ASP A 168 40.30 -32.33 16.20
N LYS A 169 39.57 -31.86 17.22
CA LYS A 169 39.01 -32.74 18.26
C LYS A 169 37.94 -33.70 17.76
N TYR A 170 37.03 -33.21 16.92
CA TYR A 170 35.89 -33.99 16.43
C TYR A 170 36.17 -34.66 15.10
N GLU A 171 37.25 -34.31 14.39
CA GLU A 171 37.61 -34.83 13.08
C GLU A 171 36.45 -34.75 12.07
N PHE A 172 35.69 -33.64 12.10
CA PHE A 172 34.68 -33.38 11.08
C PHE A 172 35.36 -32.81 9.82
N PRO A 173 34.86 -33.13 8.61
CA PRO A 173 35.47 -32.63 7.39
C PRO A 173 35.25 -31.11 7.27
N ASP A 174 36.26 -30.36 6.82
CA ASP A 174 36.19 -28.88 6.74
C ASP A 174 35.00 -28.37 5.90
N LYS A 175 34.50 -29.18 4.95
CA LYS A 175 33.27 -28.87 4.18
C LYS A 175 32.02 -28.65 5.05
N TYR A 176 32.01 -29.13 6.30
CA TYR A 176 30.92 -28.89 7.24
C TYR A 176 30.98 -27.50 7.87
N ARG A 177 32.15 -26.85 7.88
CA ARG A 177 32.34 -25.52 8.44
C ARG A 177 31.99 -24.47 7.40
N LEU A 178 31.21 -23.46 7.81
CA LEU A 178 30.91 -22.31 6.97
C LEU A 178 32.02 -21.25 7.07
N THR A 179 32.33 -20.65 5.93
CA THR A 179 33.19 -19.47 5.82
C THR A 179 32.34 -18.21 5.73
N GLU A 180 32.90 -17.07 6.14
CA GLU A 180 32.24 -15.76 6.02
C GLU A 180 31.76 -15.49 4.59
N ARG A 181 32.60 -15.79 3.59
CA ARG A 181 32.24 -15.61 2.18
C ARG A 181 31.02 -16.44 1.75
N GLN A 182 30.92 -17.68 2.23
CA GLN A 182 29.75 -18.53 1.95
C GLN A 182 28.50 -17.97 2.60
N ILE A 183 28.61 -17.44 3.82
CA ILE A 183 27.49 -16.85 4.56
C ILE A 183 27.04 -15.54 3.91
N THR A 184 27.96 -14.66 3.51
CA THR A 184 27.62 -13.42 2.80
C THR A 184 26.93 -13.70 1.47
N ASN A 185 27.45 -14.64 0.66
CA ASN A 185 26.79 -15.05 -0.59
C ASN A 185 25.39 -15.63 -0.31
N TYR A 186 25.24 -16.43 0.74
CA TYR A 186 23.95 -16.96 1.16
C TYR A 186 22.97 -15.84 1.56
N ASN A 187 23.41 -14.86 2.36
CA ASN A 187 22.60 -13.69 2.74
C ASN A 187 22.16 -12.88 1.51
N GLU A 188 23.04 -12.69 0.52
CA GLU A 188 22.71 -12.03 -0.76
C GLU A 188 21.67 -12.82 -1.58
N ILE A 189 21.73 -14.14 -1.57
CA ILE A 189 20.76 -14.99 -2.27
C ILE A 189 19.36 -14.84 -1.65
N LEU A 190 19.27 -14.80 -0.31
CA LEU A 190 17.98 -14.68 0.39
C LEU A 190 17.22 -13.40 0.01
N GLN A 191 17.95 -12.33 -0.31
CA GLN A 191 17.39 -11.04 -0.74
C GLN A 191 16.97 -11.00 -2.22
N ASP A 192 17.19 -12.08 -3.00
CA ASP A 192 16.87 -12.10 -4.43
C ASP A 192 15.35 -12.08 -4.66
N PRO A 193 14.75 -11.03 -5.28
CA PRO A 193 13.30 -10.91 -5.40
C PRO A 193 12.69 -11.98 -6.34
N ASN A 194 13.49 -12.58 -7.21
CA ASN A 194 13.02 -13.64 -8.09
C ASN A 194 13.09 -14.99 -7.37
N ILE A 195 11.93 -15.53 -6.96
CA ILE A 195 11.83 -16.77 -6.17
C ILE A 195 12.47 -17.99 -6.87
N ILE A 196 12.43 -18.07 -8.20
CA ILE A 196 13.03 -19.19 -8.96
C ILE A 196 14.55 -19.03 -8.95
N ARG A 197 15.06 -17.85 -9.30
CA ARG A 197 16.51 -17.60 -9.29
C ARG A 197 17.08 -17.77 -7.88
N ARG A 198 16.35 -17.34 -6.86
CA ARG A 198 16.66 -17.57 -5.45
C ARG A 198 16.84 -19.06 -5.17
N TYR A 199 15.87 -19.88 -5.58
CA TYR A 199 15.94 -21.32 -5.42
C TYR A 199 17.17 -21.93 -6.10
N GLU A 200 17.38 -21.64 -7.39
CA GLU A 200 18.50 -22.19 -8.17
C GLU A 200 19.86 -21.82 -7.56
N ARG A 201 20.00 -20.58 -7.06
CA ARG A 201 21.21 -20.12 -6.38
C ARG A 201 21.41 -20.82 -5.03
N LEU A 202 20.35 -21.08 -4.27
CA LEU A 202 20.42 -21.86 -3.03
C LEU A 202 20.80 -23.32 -3.32
N ASP A 203 20.17 -23.94 -4.31
CA ASP A 203 20.46 -25.34 -4.68
C ASP A 203 21.92 -25.53 -5.10
N ALA A 204 22.49 -24.55 -5.82
CA ALA A 204 23.89 -24.55 -6.26
C ALA A 204 24.91 -24.49 -5.11
N ILE A 205 24.52 -24.02 -3.92
CA ILE A 205 25.44 -23.88 -2.77
C ILE A 205 25.16 -24.89 -1.65
N LYS A 206 24.15 -25.75 -1.78
CA LYS A 206 23.65 -26.64 -0.70
C LYS A 206 24.69 -27.56 -0.09
N GLU A 207 25.71 -27.96 -0.85
CA GLU A 207 26.76 -28.85 -0.36
C GLU A 207 27.61 -28.23 0.76
N TYR A 208 27.74 -26.90 0.78
CA TYR A 208 28.46 -26.18 1.82
C TYR A 208 27.69 -26.12 3.15
N PHE A 209 26.37 -26.29 3.12
CA PHE A 209 25.49 -26.13 4.28
C PHE A 209 25.03 -27.47 4.86
N GLU A 210 25.77 -28.56 4.60
CA GLU A 210 25.39 -29.91 5.03
C GLU A 210 25.18 -30.04 6.55
N ALA A 211 25.89 -29.25 7.35
CA ALA A 211 25.81 -29.24 8.81
C ALA A 211 25.14 -27.97 9.38
N TYR A 212 24.27 -27.31 8.60
CA TYR A 212 23.53 -26.14 9.05
C TYR A 212 22.03 -26.27 8.72
N PRO A 213 21.20 -26.77 9.66
CA PRO A 213 19.77 -26.99 9.45
C PRO A 213 19.01 -25.79 8.89
N PRO A 214 19.14 -24.55 9.40
CA PRO A 214 18.33 -23.43 8.91
C PRO A 214 18.39 -23.25 7.39
N PHE A 215 19.55 -23.44 6.76
CA PHE A 215 19.68 -23.42 5.30
C PHE A 215 18.72 -24.38 4.59
N TRP A 216 18.58 -25.61 5.10
CA TRP A 216 17.70 -26.62 4.51
C TRP A 216 16.23 -26.25 4.66
N TYR A 217 15.86 -25.63 5.78
CA TYR A 217 14.51 -25.06 5.92
C TYR A 217 14.26 -24.01 4.83
N TYR A 218 15.18 -23.06 4.63
CA TYR A 218 14.98 -22.01 3.63
C TYR A 218 14.94 -22.53 2.20
N LEU A 219 15.82 -23.47 1.85
CA LEU A 219 15.76 -24.14 0.55
C LEU A 219 14.38 -24.80 0.34
N GLY A 220 13.88 -25.50 1.36
CA GLY A 220 12.58 -26.16 1.32
C GLY A 220 11.40 -25.18 1.24
N SER A 221 11.45 -24.09 2.00
CA SER A 221 10.41 -23.05 2.03
C SER A 221 10.33 -22.31 0.70
N VAL A 222 11.46 -21.98 0.06
CA VAL A 222 11.46 -21.38 -1.29
C VAL A 222 10.90 -22.35 -2.34
N ALA A 223 11.26 -23.64 -2.27
CA ALA A 223 10.68 -24.66 -3.16
C ALA A 223 9.15 -24.80 -2.94
N ASN A 224 8.71 -24.82 -1.69
CA ASN A 224 7.29 -24.88 -1.33
C ASN A 224 6.54 -23.65 -1.87
N LYS A 225 7.11 -22.45 -1.72
CA LYS A 225 6.56 -21.21 -2.29
C LYS A 225 6.39 -21.29 -3.80
N ILE A 226 7.39 -21.79 -4.53
CA ILE A 226 7.29 -21.99 -5.99
C ILE A 226 6.17 -23.00 -6.31
N TYR A 227 6.13 -24.13 -5.61
CA TYR A 227 5.08 -25.15 -5.77
C TYR A 227 3.66 -24.57 -5.60
N ARG A 228 3.46 -23.66 -4.64
CA ARG A 228 2.15 -23.04 -4.35
C ARG A 228 1.78 -21.93 -5.32
N GLU A 229 2.71 -21.03 -5.64
CA GLU A 229 2.44 -19.80 -6.41
C GLU A 229 2.58 -19.97 -7.93
N ARG A 230 3.48 -20.84 -8.39
CA ARG A 230 3.82 -20.99 -9.82
C ARG A 230 3.22 -22.26 -10.41
N LYS A 231 1.89 -22.24 -10.55
CA LYS A 231 1.09 -23.34 -11.15
C LYS A 231 1.41 -23.61 -12.63
N ASP A 232 2.17 -22.71 -13.27
CA ASP A 232 2.64 -22.81 -14.65
C ASP A 232 3.89 -23.70 -14.83
N LEU A 233 4.53 -24.13 -13.74
CA LEU A 233 5.73 -24.98 -13.75
C LEU A 233 5.41 -26.44 -13.38
N GLU A 234 6.42 -27.33 -13.45
CA GLU A 234 6.31 -28.70 -12.91
C GLU A 234 6.18 -28.69 -11.38
N CYS A 235 4.98 -28.41 -10.87
CA CYS A 235 4.68 -28.28 -9.44
C CYS A 235 5.16 -29.47 -8.60
N ASN A 236 5.08 -30.69 -9.14
CA ASN A 236 5.50 -31.90 -8.44
C ASN A 236 7.02 -31.98 -8.20
N HIS A 237 7.83 -31.35 -9.06
CA HIS A 237 9.27 -31.29 -8.90
C HIS A 237 9.64 -30.49 -7.65
N TYR A 238 9.14 -29.25 -7.55
CA TYR A 238 9.41 -28.37 -6.40
C TYR A 238 8.80 -28.91 -5.11
N LYS A 239 7.64 -29.59 -5.16
CA LYS A 239 7.10 -30.31 -4.01
C LYS A 239 8.07 -31.36 -3.47
N ALA A 240 8.63 -32.20 -4.35
CA ALA A 240 9.60 -33.23 -3.95
C ALA A 240 10.89 -32.64 -3.38
N MET A 241 11.37 -31.52 -3.94
CA MET A 241 12.53 -30.80 -3.43
C MET A 241 12.27 -30.20 -2.04
N ALA A 242 11.10 -29.62 -1.82
CA ALA A 242 10.71 -29.09 -0.51
C ALA A 242 10.72 -30.18 0.57
N ILE A 243 10.08 -31.33 0.30
CA ILE A 243 10.05 -32.49 1.20
C ILE A 243 11.47 -32.97 1.50
N SER A 244 12.32 -33.10 0.46
CA SER A 244 13.71 -33.55 0.63
C SER A 244 14.51 -32.62 1.54
N ALA A 245 14.33 -31.31 1.39
CA ALA A 245 14.99 -30.31 2.20
C ALA A 245 14.48 -30.31 3.66
N PHE A 246 13.17 -30.43 3.88
CA PHE A 246 12.60 -30.53 5.23
C PHE A 246 13.01 -31.82 5.96
N GLU A 247 13.09 -32.96 5.27
CA GLU A 247 13.61 -34.18 5.89
C GLU A 247 15.10 -34.07 6.22
N LYS A 248 15.87 -33.37 5.38
CA LYS A 248 17.28 -33.08 5.66
C LYS A 248 17.43 -32.17 6.88
N TYR A 249 16.58 -31.15 7.04
CA TYR A 249 16.51 -30.31 8.24
C TYR A 249 16.36 -31.16 9.49
N TRP A 250 15.30 -31.99 9.56
CA TRP A 250 14.98 -32.79 10.74
C TRP A 250 16.01 -33.88 11.04
N LYS A 251 16.69 -34.41 10.00
CA LYS A 251 17.78 -35.37 10.18
C LYS A 251 19.00 -34.76 10.86
N ILE A 252 19.26 -33.46 10.67
CA ILE A 252 20.41 -32.79 11.30
C ILE A 252 20.00 -32.20 12.65
N ASN A 253 18.76 -31.68 12.76
CA ASN A 253 18.24 -31.03 13.95
C ASN A 253 17.50 -31.99 14.91
N GLU A 254 17.79 -33.30 14.88
CA GLU A 254 17.03 -34.32 15.62
C GLU A 254 17.00 -34.05 17.14
N GLN A 255 18.11 -33.60 17.71
CA GLN A 255 18.23 -33.30 19.15
C GLN A 255 18.07 -31.82 19.50
N GLY A 256 17.94 -30.94 18.51
CA GLY A 256 17.77 -29.48 18.69
C GLY A 256 18.88 -28.80 19.51
N LEU A 257 19.69 -27.93 18.90
CA LEU A 257 20.66 -27.13 19.67
C LEU A 257 20.02 -25.96 20.43
N LEU A 258 18.75 -25.66 20.14
CA LEU A 258 17.96 -24.59 20.74
C LEU A 258 16.75 -25.18 21.47
N ARG A 259 16.28 -24.52 22.53
CA ARG A 259 15.11 -24.93 23.34
C ARG A 259 13.81 -24.48 22.67
N GLU A 260 13.80 -23.26 22.20
CA GLU A 260 12.74 -22.61 21.43
C GLU A 260 13.34 -22.28 20.05
N ASP A 261 12.69 -22.61 18.95
CA ASP A 261 13.24 -22.39 17.61
C ASP A 261 12.10 -22.11 16.63
N GLN A 262 11.83 -20.83 16.40
CA GLN A 262 10.76 -20.41 15.48
C GLN A 262 11.02 -20.90 14.04
N ILE A 263 12.30 -21.11 13.65
CA ILE A 263 12.67 -21.69 12.36
C ILE A 263 12.29 -23.18 12.33
N ALA A 264 12.57 -23.93 13.41
CA ALA A 264 12.13 -25.32 13.52
C ALA A 264 10.60 -25.45 13.55
N ALA A 265 9.91 -24.56 14.26
CA ALA A 265 8.45 -24.53 14.30
C ALA A 265 7.85 -24.22 12.92
N GLY A 266 8.40 -23.22 12.21
CA GLY A 266 8.04 -22.91 10.82
C GLY A 266 8.29 -24.10 9.88
N CYS A 267 9.46 -24.76 10.00
CA CYS A 267 9.78 -25.96 9.23
C CYS A 267 8.78 -27.10 9.47
N ALA A 268 8.39 -27.35 10.73
CA ALA A 268 7.40 -28.36 11.05
C ALA A 268 6.04 -28.03 10.42
N LEU A 269 5.56 -26.80 10.57
CA LEU A 269 4.24 -26.37 10.08
C LEU A 269 4.16 -26.38 8.55
N GLU A 270 5.17 -25.87 7.86
CA GLU A 270 5.25 -25.94 6.39
C GLU A 270 5.33 -27.40 5.91
N TYR A 271 6.04 -28.26 6.63
CA TYR A 271 6.12 -29.65 6.24
C TYR A 271 4.79 -30.39 6.45
N ILE A 272 4.11 -30.16 7.58
CA ILE A 272 2.75 -30.68 7.83
C ILE A 272 1.82 -30.27 6.69
N ASP A 273 1.91 -29.01 6.26
CA ASP A 273 1.07 -28.49 5.18
C ASP A 273 1.21 -29.27 3.87
N ILE A 274 2.45 -29.56 3.47
CA ILE A 274 2.73 -30.36 2.26
C ILE A 274 2.21 -31.80 2.42
N LEU A 275 2.32 -32.38 3.60
CA LEU A 275 1.81 -33.74 3.89
C LEU A 275 0.28 -33.79 3.90
N LEU A 276 -0.39 -32.71 4.32
CA LEU A 276 -1.85 -32.62 4.27
C LEU A 276 -2.40 -32.57 2.83
N ASP A 277 -1.60 -32.14 1.85
CA ASP A 277 -1.98 -32.21 0.43
C ASP A 277 -1.98 -33.64 -0.13
N SER A 278 -1.20 -34.57 0.45
CA SER A 278 -1.00 -35.93 -0.10
C SER A 278 -1.85 -37.02 0.54
N MET A 279 -2.77 -36.67 1.46
CA MET A 279 -3.50 -37.59 2.34
C MET A 279 -4.03 -38.84 1.64
N GLY A 280 -3.28 -39.94 1.82
CA GLY A 280 -3.64 -41.28 1.34
C GLY A 280 -3.08 -42.43 2.18
N GLU A 281 -2.08 -42.21 3.05
CA GLU A 281 -1.42 -43.28 3.80
C GLU A 281 -1.39 -43.07 5.33
N VAL A 282 -1.54 -44.16 6.08
CA VAL A 282 -1.57 -44.17 7.57
C VAL A 282 -0.26 -43.64 8.18
N THR A 283 0.87 -43.86 7.52
CA THR A 283 2.22 -43.40 7.88
C THR A 283 2.38 -41.87 7.88
N GLU A 284 1.62 -41.15 7.05
CA GLU A 284 1.66 -39.68 6.98
C GLU A 284 1.02 -39.06 8.25
N THR A 285 0.04 -39.73 8.84
CA THR A 285 -0.70 -39.22 10.03
C THR A 285 0.17 -39.20 11.29
N ASP A 286 1.03 -40.21 11.50
CA ASP A 286 1.93 -40.25 12.65
C ASP A 286 3.07 -39.23 12.52
N ARG A 287 3.56 -39.00 11.30
CA ARG A 287 4.57 -37.97 11.02
C ARG A 287 4.00 -36.57 11.28
N ILE A 288 2.77 -36.29 10.85
CA ILE A 288 2.08 -35.03 11.11
C ILE A 288 1.94 -34.77 12.63
N LYS A 289 1.51 -35.77 13.41
CA LYS A 289 1.43 -35.64 14.88
C LYS A 289 2.79 -35.34 15.51
N LYS A 290 3.84 -36.04 15.09
CA LYS A 290 5.21 -35.78 15.58
C LYS A 290 5.65 -34.35 15.26
N LEU A 291 5.46 -33.91 14.01
CA LEU A 291 5.80 -32.55 13.59
C LEU A 291 4.98 -31.50 14.35
N MET A 292 3.71 -31.78 14.66
CA MET A 292 2.86 -30.86 15.43
C MET A 292 3.38 -30.68 16.85
N GLY A 293 3.75 -31.79 17.51
CA GLY A 293 4.38 -31.75 18.83
C GLY A 293 5.68 -30.94 18.80
N GLN A 294 6.52 -31.16 17.78
CA GLN A 294 7.75 -30.40 17.58
C GLN A 294 7.46 -28.90 17.34
N ALA A 295 6.46 -28.55 16.53
CA ALA A 295 6.11 -27.16 16.28
C ALA A 295 5.69 -26.43 17.57
N ILE A 296 4.88 -27.08 18.42
CA ILE A 296 4.45 -26.52 19.71
C ILE A 296 5.64 -26.41 20.67
N GLU A 297 6.48 -27.44 20.78
CA GLU A 297 7.66 -27.43 21.64
C GLU A 297 8.64 -26.32 21.26
N TYR A 298 9.01 -26.24 19.98
CA TYR A 298 9.92 -25.22 19.47
C TYR A 298 9.28 -23.83 19.38
N SER A 299 7.95 -23.69 19.43
CA SER A 299 7.32 -22.36 19.45
C SER A 299 7.67 -21.55 20.70
N GLY A 300 8.02 -22.21 21.82
CA GLY A 300 8.32 -21.55 23.08
C GLY A 300 7.13 -20.73 23.59
N ARG A 301 7.38 -19.45 23.88
CA ARG A 301 6.34 -18.48 24.28
C ARG A 301 5.92 -17.51 23.16
N ALA A 302 6.22 -17.85 21.91
CA ALA A 302 5.82 -17.06 20.75
C ALA A 302 4.32 -17.26 20.47
N ASN A 303 3.48 -16.35 20.97
CA ASN A 303 2.02 -16.44 20.89
C ASN A 303 1.46 -16.49 19.46
N ASP A 304 2.15 -15.85 18.52
CA ASP A 304 1.86 -15.91 17.08
C ASP A 304 2.08 -17.32 16.52
N VAL A 305 3.21 -17.95 16.83
CA VAL A 305 3.54 -19.32 16.41
C VAL A 305 2.57 -20.33 17.03
N LEU A 306 2.27 -20.17 18.32
CA LEU A 306 1.29 -20.99 19.03
C LEU A 306 -0.11 -20.88 18.42
N GLN A 307 -0.53 -19.68 18.03
CA GLN A 307 -1.81 -19.47 17.35
C GLN A 307 -1.88 -20.25 16.03
N CYS A 308 -0.80 -20.25 15.24
CA CYS A 308 -0.70 -21.06 14.03
C CYS A 308 -0.75 -22.56 14.33
N CYS A 309 -0.06 -23.03 15.37
CA CYS A 309 -0.16 -24.42 15.83
C CYS A 309 -1.60 -24.77 16.21
N ALA A 310 -2.33 -23.87 16.87
CA ALA A 310 -3.73 -24.06 17.20
C ALA A 310 -4.60 -24.19 15.95
N PHE A 311 -4.38 -23.36 14.92
CA PHE A 311 -5.05 -23.49 13.62
C PHE A 311 -4.77 -24.83 12.94
N TYR A 312 -3.52 -25.26 12.88
CA TYR A 312 -3.22 -26.56 12.27
C TYR A 312 -3.83 -27.71 13.05
N ASN A 313 -3.88 -27.65 14.39
CA ASN A 313 -4.60 -28.62 15.21
C ASN A 313 -6.11 -28.68 14.84
N LEU A 314 -6.73 -27.55 14.50
CA LEU A 314 -8.10 -27.55 13.94
C LEU A 314 -8.17 -28.30 12.60
N ARG A 315 -7.21 -28.08 11.69
CA ARG A 315 -7.14 -28.74 10.36
C ARG A 315 -7.02 -30.26 10.47
N ILE A 316 -6.23 -30.74 11.43
CA ILE A 316 -6.01 -32.17 11.66
C ILE A 316 -7.01 -32.79 12.66
N ASN A 317 -8.08 -32.06 12.99
CA ASN A 317 -9.16 -32.47 13.89
C ASN A 317 -8.72 -32.79 15.33
N GLN A 318 -7.60 -32.21 15.80
CA GLN A 318 -7.12 -32.30 17.19
C GLN A 318 -7.72 -31.15 18.03
N TYR A 319 -9.03 -31.19 18.23
CA TYR A 319 -9.78 -30.08 18.84
C TYR A 319 -9.41 -29.82 20.32
N GLU A 320 -9.08 -30.86 21.08
CA GLU A 320 -8.67 -30.73 22.48
C GLU A 320 -7.32 -29.99 22.60
N GLU A 321 -6.34 -30.35 21.77
CA GLU A 321 -5.05 -29.65 21.73
C GLU A 321 -5.20 -28.22 21.25
N ALA A 322 -6.02 -27.97 20.22
CA ALA A 322 -6.35 -26.62 19.79
C ALA A 322 -6.97 -25.79 20.94
N ALA A 323 -7.92 -26.35 21.69
CA ALA A 323 -8.57 -25.67 22.80
C ALA A 323 -7.58 -25.31 23.92
N LYS A 324 -6.64 -26.20 24.25
CA LYS A 324 -5.57 -25.92 25.23
C LYS A 324 -4.73 -24.71 24.81
N ILE A 325 -4.33 -24.65 23.54
CA ILE A 325 -3.49 -23.55 23.04
C ILE A 325 -4.30 -22.25 22.98
N TYR A 326 -5.53 -22.26 22.46
CA TYR A 326 -6.37 -21.05 22.45
C TYR A 326 -6.67 -20.52 23.85
N LYS A 327 -6.86 -21.41 24.84
CA LYS A 327 -6.99 -21.01 26.25
C LYS A 327 -5.74 -20.31 26.75
N TYR A 328 -4.55 -20.84 26.46
CA TYR A 328 -3.30 -20.18 26.78
C TYR A 328 -3.22 -18.77 26.17
N LEU A 329 -3.52 -18.64 24.87
CA LEU A 329 -3.47 -17.36 24.17
C LEU A 329 -4.45 -16.31 24.73
N VAL A 330 -5.66 -16.73 25.13
CA VAL A 330 -6.63 -15.86 25.79
C VAL A 330 -6.09 -15.37 27.14
N ASN A 331 -5.50 -16.26 27.94
CA ASN A 331 -4.94 -15.90 29.24
C ASN A 331 -3.75 -14.94 29.12
N GLU A 332 -2.93 -15.09 28.08
CA GLU A 332 -1.83 -14.16 27.75
C GLU A 332 -2.32 -12.85 27.10
N SER A 333 -3.64 -12.62 27.04
CA SER A 333 -4.27 -11.46 26.41
C SER A 333 -3.85 -11.24 24.95
N TYR A 334 -3.50 -12.31 24.26
CA TYR A 334 -3.10 -12.27 22.86
C TYR A 334 -4.33 -12.45 21.97
N ASN A 335 -4.68 -11.41 21.20
CA ASN A 335 -5.82 -11.41 20.27
C ASN A 335 -7.11 -11.97 20.92
N THR A 336 -7.36 -11.51 22.15
CA THR A 336 -8.32 -12.10 23.09
C THR A 336 -9.69 -12.33 22.48
N LEU A 337 -10.25 -11.35 21.75
CA LEU A 337 -11.57 -11.47 21.15
C LEU A 337 -11.66 -12.65 20.17
N PHE A 338 -10.74 -12.74 19.22
CA PHE A 338 -10.74 -13.78 18.20
C PHE A 338 -10.42 -15.16 18.80
N ASN A 339 -9.44 -15.22 19.69
CA ASN A 339 -9.06 -16.47 20.34
C ASN A 339 -10.18 -16.96 21.27
N ALA A 340 -10.86 -16.06 21.98
CA ALA A 340 -12.03 -16.39 22.79
C ALA A 340 -13.22 -16.84 21.94
N GLN A 341 -13.43 -16.24 20.77
CA GLN A 341 -14.41 -16.71 19.79
C GLN A 341 -14.15 -18.16 19.38
N ILE A 342 -12.94 -18.49 18.90
CA ILE A 342 -12.61 -19.87 18.54
C ILE A 342 -12.71 -20.81 19.74
N LEU A 343 -12.13 -20.42 20.87
CA LEU A 343 -12.14 -21.22 22.08
C LEU A 343 -13.58 -21.52 22.56
N SER A 344 -14.46 -20.53 22.51
CA SER A 344 -15.88 -20.71 22.86
C SER A 344 -16.57 -21.72 21.95
N SER A 345 -16.29 -21.69 20.64
CA SER A 345 -16.80 -22.70 19.69
C SER A 345 -16.25 -24.10 19.97
N LEU A 346 -14.98 -24.19 20.38
CA LEU A 346 -14.35 -25.45 20.75
C LEU A 346 -14.92 -26.01 22.04
N TYR A 347 -15.14 -25.20 23.07
CA TYR A 347 -15.79 -25.64 24.29
C TYR A 347 -17.20 -26.16 24.01
N VAL A 348 -17.99 -25.48 23.17
CA VAL A 348 -19.31 -25.99 22.76
C VAL A 348 -19.17 -27.35 22.06
N ARG A 349 -18.24 -27.47 21.12
CA ARG A 349 -17.99 -28.72 20.39
C ARG A 349 -17.56 -29.88 21.30
N LEU A 350 -16.66 -29.59 22.24
CA LEU A 350 -16.13 -30.54 23.23
C LEU A 350 -17.10 -30.76 24.39
N ASN A 351 -18.21 -30.03 24.44
CA ASN A 351 -19.17 -30.03 25.53
C ASN A 351 -18.51 -29.70 26.91
N ASP A 352 -17.53 -28.80 26.92
CA ASP A 352 -16.84 -28.32 28.12
C ASP A 352 -17.52 -27.06 28.70
N GLN A 353 -18.58 -27.29 29.48
CA GLN A 353 -19.36 -26.22 30.11
C GLN A 353 -18.52 -25.41 31.12
N PHE A 354 -17.62 -26.07 31.84
CA PHE A 354 -16.80 -25.43 32.87
C PHE A 354 -15.78 -24.48 32.24
N GLY A 355 -15.06 -24.95 31.20
CA GLY A 355 -14.14 -24.13 30.43
C GLY A 355 -14.83 -22.91 29.80
N TYR A 356 -16.06 -23.10 29.32
CA TYR A 356 -16.86 -22.02 28.76
C TYR A 356 -17.24 -20.95 29.80
N THR A 357 -17.75 -21.36 30.97
CA THR A 357 -18.09 -20.41 32.04
C THR A 357 -16.86 -19.63 32.53
N LEU A 358 -15.70 -20.29 32.65
CA LEU A 358 -14.46 -19.61 32.98
C LEU A 358 -14.06 -18.57 31.92
N LEU A 359 -14.27 -18.89 30.63
CA LEU A 359 -14.00 -17.97 29.53
C LEU A 359 -14.92 -16.73 29.59
N GLU A 360 -16.18 -16.89 29.99
CA GLU A 360 -17.11 -15.76 30.19
C GLU A 360 -16.60 -14.81 31.28
N GLU A 361 -16.08 -15.32 32.40
CA GLU A 361 -15.53 -14.48 33.48
C GLU A 361 -14.26 -13.75 33.05
N ILE A 362 -13.40 -14.37 32.23
CA ILE A 362 -12.13 -13.77 31.78
C ILE A 362 -12.37 -12.63 30.78
N VAL A 363 -13.48 -12.69 30.02
CA VAL A 363 -13.69 -11.87 28.82
C VAL A 363 -14.75 -10.78 29.04
N ASP A 364 -15.21 -10.57 30.28
CA ASP A 364 -16.33 -9.73 30.81
C ASP A 364 -16.96 -8.64 29.90
N GLU A 365 -16.21 -7.83 29.15
CA GLU A 365 -16.77 -6.82 28.21
C GLU A 365 -17.04 -7.33 26.77
N ASN A 366 -16.35 -8.39 26.35
CA ASN A 366 -16.36 -8.99 25.01
C ASN A 366 -17.23 -10.26 24.89
N CYS A 367 -17.92 -10.66 25.96
CA CYS A 367 -18.83 -11.82 26.01
C CYS A 367 -19.96 -11.77 24.95
N LYS A 368 -20.25 -10.58 24.41
CA LYS A 368 -21.20 -10.38 23.31
C LYS A 368 -20.87 -11.17 22.04
N TYR A 369 -19.63 -11.61 21.89
CA TYR A 369 -19.11 -12.22 20.68
C TYR A 369 -18.75 -13.70 20.80
N LEU A 370 -18.92 -14.31 21.98
CA LEU A 370 -18.67 -15.74 22.17
C LEU A 370 -19.72 -16.58 21.43
N TYR A 371 -19.29 -17.72 20.91
CA TYR A 371 -20.17 -18.70 20.31
C TYR A 371 -21.04 -19.34 21.39
N PRO A 372 -22.37 -19.28 21.29
CA PRO A 372 -23.25 -19.55 22.42
C PRO A 372 -23.23 -21.02 22.86
N PHE A 373 -22.92 -21.25 24.14
CA PHE A 373 -23.07 -22.54 24.80
C PHE A 373 -24.49 -22.67 25.37
N LYS A 374 -25.36 -23.46 24.72
CA LYS A 374 -26.69 -23.79 25.25
C LYS A 374 -26.76 -25.27 25.63
N ASN A 375 -27.23 -25.55 26.84
CA ASN A 375 -27.53 -26.89 27.34
C ASN A 375 -28.54 -27.59 26.41
N GLY A 376 -28.05 -28.49 25.55
CA GLY A 376 -28.89 -29.32 24.69
C GLY A 376 -29.33 -28.63 23.40
N ARG A 377 -29.05 -29.32 22.29
CA ARG A 377 -29.41 -29.04 20.89
C ARG A 377 -30.61 -28.10 20.69
N SER A 378 -30.37 -26.93 20.10
CA SER A 378 -31.43 -26.17 19.43
C SER A 378 -30.84 -25.25 18.36
N LYS A 379 -31.40 -25.33 17.15
CA LYS A 379 -31.16 -24.45 15.98
C LYS A 379 -31.37 -22.94 16.25
N SER A 380 -31.81 -22.55 17.45
CA SER A 380 -32.06 -21.15 17.83
C SER A 380 -30.82 -20.40 18.34
N GLY A 381 -29.82 -21.08 18.91
CA GLY A 381 -28.56 -20.46 19.36
C GLY A 381 -27.68 -20.00 18.19
N ASP A 382 -27.55 -20.86 17.18
CA ASP A 382 -26.83 -20.54 15.93
C ASP A 382 -27.44 -19.34 15.22
N LYS A 383 -28.78 -19.24 15.22
CA LYS A 383 -29.50 -18.12 14.59
C LYS A 383 -29.20 -16.78 15.28
N GLU A 384 -29.27 -16.74 16.60
CA GLU A 384 -29.01 -15.52 17.40
C GLU A 384 -27.54 -15.06 17.27
N PHE A 385 -26.60 -16.00 17.26
CA PHE A 385 -25.19 -15.71 17.03
C PHE A 385 -24.92 -15.23 15.60
N THR A 386 -25.56 -15.86 14.60
CA THR A 386 -25.44 -15.44 13.19
C THR A 386 -26.05 -14.06 12.98
N GLU A 387 -27.18 -13.74 13.63
CA GLU A 387 -27.77 -12.40 13.63
C GLU A 387 -26.81 -11.37 14.26
N LYS A 388 -26.10 -11.71 15.34
CA LYS A 388 -25.06 -10.84 15.93
C LYS A 388 -23.89 -10.59 14.98
N LEU A 389 -23.36 -11.64 14.33
CA LEU A 389 -22.31 -11.51 13.30
C LEU A 389 -22.78 -10.64 12.12
N PHE A 390 -23.99 -10.89 11.62
CA PHE A 390 -24.58 -10.13 10.53
C PHE A 390 -24.80 -8.66 10.90
N ASN A 391 -25.23 -8.37 12.13
CA ASN A 391 -25.36 -7.01 12.63
C ASN A 391 -24.01 -6.29 12.74
N ASN A 392 -22.95 -6.99 13.16
CA ASN A 392 -21.60 -6.43 13.17
C ASN A 392 -21.11 -6.08 11.76
N LEU A 393 -21.25 -7.01 10.80
CA LEU A 393 -20.95 -6.77 9.38
C LEU A 393 -21.68 -5.54 8.85
N LYS A 394 -22.98 -5.44 9.13
CA LYS A 394 -23.80 -4.28 8.77
C LYS A 394 -23.24 -2.98 9.35
N SER A 395 -22.86 -2.97 10.63
CA SER A 395 -22.23 -1.79 11.27
C SER A 395 -20.89 -1.42 10.62
N ARG A 396 -20.04 -2.40 10.26
CA ARG A 396 -18.76 -2.15 9.58
C ARG A 396 -18.97 -1.54 8.19
N TYR A 397 -19.91 -2.07 7.42
CA TYR A 397 -20.30 -1.50 6.13
C TYR A 397 -20.87 -0.09 6.28
N THR A 398 -21.77 0.15 7.24
CA THR A 398 -22.29 1.50 7.51
C THR A 398 -21.16 2.48 7.81
N TYR A 399 -20.25 2.12 8.72
CA TYR A 399 -19.10 2.97 9.05
C TYR A 399 -18.19 3.25 7.84
N PHE A 400 -17.85 2.21 7.07
CA PHE A 400 -17.05 2.38 5.86
C PHE A 400 -17.69 3.37 4.89
N PHE A 401 -19.00 3.24 4.65
CA PHE A 401 -19.71 4.11 3.72
C PHE A 401 -19.93 5.51 4.26
N ASP A 402 -20.08 5.69 5.57
CA ASP A 402 -20.13 7.01 6.19
C ASP A 402 -18.78 7.73 5.99
N GLU A 403 -17.66 7.05 6.25
CA GLU A 403 -16.31 7.60 6.03
C GLU A 403 -16.03 7.87 4.55
N LEU A 404 -16.41 6.96 3.66
CA LEU A 404 -16.29 7.15 2.21
C LEU A 404 -17.13 8.35 1.74
N SER A 405 -18.38 8.45 2.21
CA SER A 405 -19.29 9.56 1.88
C SER A 405 -18.73 10.89 2.37
N ASN A 406 -18.23 10.93 3.60
CA ASN A 406 -17.58 12.12 4.16
C ASN A 406 -16.39 12.57 3.30
N ARG A 407 -15.55 11.64 2.84
CA ARG A 407 -14.42 11.97 1.96
C ARG A 407 -14.88 12.58 0.64
N TYR A 408 -15.86 11.96 -0.02
CA TYR A 408 -16.41 12.48 -1.27
C TYR A 408 -17.13 13.83 -1.09
N GLN A 409 -17.80 14.03 0.05
CA GLN A 409 -18.42 15.31 0.40
C GLN A 409 -17.37 16.42 0.59
N ILE A 410 -16.25 16.11 1.25
CA ILE A 410 -15.12 17.04 1.41
C ILE A 410 -14.53 17.39 0.04
N GLU A 411 -14.23 16.40 -0.81
CA GLU A 411 -13.70 16.65 -2.16
C GLU A 411 -14.67 17.47 -3.02
N PHE A 412 -15.98 17.20 -2.95
CA PHE A 412 -17.00 17.96 -3.65
C PHE A 412 -17.03 19.42 -3.18
N LYS A 413 -17.04 19.64 -1.86
CA LYS A 413 -16.98 20.99 -1.25
C LYS A 413 -15.70 21.71 -1.63
N ASP A 414 -14.58 21.01 -1.67
CA ASP A 414 -13.30 21.56 -2.08
C ASP A 414 -13.34 22.09 -3.51
N ILE A 415 -13.97 21.38 -4.44
CA ILE A 415 -14.13 21.83 -5.82
C ILE A 415 -15.06 23.06 -5.90
N PHE A 416 -16.24 23.02 -5.26
CA PHE A 416 -17.24 24.08 -5.37
C PHE A 416 -16.95 25.33 -4.53
N PHE A 417 -16.28 25.18 -3.39
CA PHE A 417 -16.12 26.23 -2.38
C PHE A 417 -14.65 26.44 -1.96
N GLY A 418 -13.69 25.90 -2.71
CA GLY A 418 -12.26 26.04 -2.43
C GLY A 418 -11.77 27.48 -2.34
N TYR A 419 -12.48 28.46 -2.94
CA TYR A 419 -12.21 29.89 -2.78
C TYR A 419 -12.34 30.40 -1.33
N LEU A 420 -12.95 29.63 -0.44
CA LEU A 420 -13.04 29.94 1.00
C LEU A 420 -11.81 29.53 1.79
N LYS A 421 -10.88 28.73 1.22
CA LYS A 421 -9.66 28.31 1.90
C LYS A 421 -8.75 29.54 2.12
N SER A 422 -8.63 29.97 3.38
CA SER A 422 -7.72 31.06 3.74
C SER A 422 -6.25 30.62 3.64
N SER A 423 -5.35 31.56 3.38
CA SER A 423 -3.91 31.33 3.23
C SER A 423 -3.19 30.78 4.47
N ASN A 424 -3.86 30.70 5.63
CA ASN A 424 -3.22 30.26 6.88
C ASN A 424 -3.64 28.86 7.36
N ASP A 425 -4.81 28.34 7.00
CA ASP A 425 -5.29 27.05 7.56
C ASP A 425 -5.81 26.03 6.52
N GLY A 426 -5.93 26.36 5.23
CA GLY A 426 -6.18 25.37 4.15
C GLY A 426 -7.47 24.53 4.22
N ILE A 427 -8.32 24.70 5.24
CA ILE A 427 -9.48 23.86 5.55
C ILE A 427 -10.78 24.66 5.39
N ILE A 428 -11.79 24.05 4.75
CA ILE A 428 -13.16 24.59 4.66
C ILE A 428 -13.84 24.44 6.04
N PRO A 429 -14.55 25.47 6.55
CA PRO A 429 -15.22 25.40 7.86
C PRO A 429 -16.22 24.24 7.99
N SER A 430 -16.41 23.77 9.23
CA SER A 430 -17.36 22.70 9.56
C SER A 430 -18.81 23.04 9.20
N ASP A 431 -19.64 22.00 9.00
CA ASP A 431 -21.01 22.10 8.49
C ASP A 431 -21.89 23.12 9.22
N ASP A 432 -21.79 23.20 10.55
CA ASP A 432 -22.61 24.09 11.37
C ASP A 432 -22.45 25.59 11.05
N LYS A 433 -21.29 25.99 10.49
CA LYS A 433 -21.00 27.38 10.11
C LYS A 433 -20.72 27.55 8.62
N PHE A 434 -20.78 26.47 7.86
CA PHE A 434 -20.44 26.47 6.44
C PHE A 434 -21.34 27.42 5.64
N LYS A 435 -22.66 27.29 5.80
CA LYS A 435 -23.63 28.14 5.11
C LYS A 435 -23.46 29.63 5.46
N GLU A 436 -23.28 29.95 6.74
CA GLU A 436 -23.05 31.32 7.20
C GLU A 436 -21.75 31.89 6.64
N THR A 437 -20.69 31.07 6.52
CA THR A 437 -19.42 31.50 5.94
C THR A 437 -19.56 31.83 4.46
N VAL A 438 -20.26 30.98 3.69
CA VAL A 438 -20.56 31.26 2.27
C VAL A 438 -21.35 32.55 2.16
N GLU A 439 -22.43 32.71 2.93
CA GLU A 439 -23.24 33.94 2.93
C GLU A 439 -22.41 35.18 3.27
N LEU A 440 -21.57 35.13 4.31
CA LEU A 440 -20.67 36.22 4.70
C LEU A 440 -19.60 36.54 3.64
N PHE A 441 -19.17 35.55 2.85
CA PHE A 441 -18.23 35.79 1.76
C PHE A 441 -18.82 36.66 0.67
N PHE A 442 -20.12 36.54 0.39
CA PHE A 442 -20.86 37.32 -0.62
C PHE A 442 -21.60 38.55 -0.05
N SER A 443 -21.68 38.69 1.27
CA SER A 443 -22.42 39.79 1.93
C SER A 443 -21.72 41.16 1.89
N SER A 444 -20.42 41.21 1.56
CA SER A 444 -19.65 42.45 1.50
C SER A 444 -19.19 42.70 0.08
N GLU A 445 -19.55 43.83 -0.54
CA GLU A 445 -18.92 44.31 -1.79
C GLU A 445 -17.43 44.63 -1.51
N ASN A 446 -16.61 43.59 -1.52
CA ASN A 446 -15.19 43.66 -1.27
C ASN A 446 -14.47 43.16 -2.53
N ASP A 447 -13.86 44.08 -3.27
CA ASP A 447 -13.13 43.79 -4.51
C ASP A 447 -12.10 42.66 -4.32
N ARG A 448 -11.51 42.54 -3.13
CA ARG A 448 -10.56 41.47 -2.81
C ARG A 448 -11.21 40.09 -2.79
N LYS A 449 -12.43 39.95 -2.23
CA LYS A 449 -13.14 38.65 -2.18
C LYS A 449 -13.61 38.25 -3.58
N LYS A 450 -14.09 39.21 -4.36
CA LYS A 450 -14.43 39.01 -5.77
C LYS A 450 -13.22 38.53 -6.57
N ALA A 451 -12.06 39.16 -6.41
CA ALA A 451 -10.83 38.75 -7.06
C ALA A 451 -10.40 37.32 -6.67
N ILE A 452 -10.49 36.94 -5.38
CA ILE A 452 -10.19 35.58 -4.91
C ILE A 452 -11.12 34.55 -5.58
N PHE A 453 -12.42 34.85 -5.65
CA PHE A 453 -13.41 33.98 -6.29
C PHE A 453 -13.13 33.79 -7.78
N GLU A 454 -12.91 34.89 -8.50
CA GLU A 454 -12.64 34.85 -9.94
C GLU A 454 -11.31 34.16 -10.27
N ASP A 455 -10.26 34.38 -9.47
CA ASP A 455 -8.95 33.72 -9.63
C ASP A 455 -9.06 32.21 -9.41
N TYR A 456 -9.79 31.78 -8.38
CA TYR A 456 -10.04 30.37 -8.10
C TYR A 456 -10.71 29.66 -9.28
N PHE A 457 -11.84 30.17 -9.78
CA PHE A 457 -12.57 29.55 -10.90
C PHE A 457 -11.90 29.74 -12.28
N LYS A 458 -10.92 30.64 -12.41
CA LYS A 458 -10.03 30.71 -13.58
C LYS A 458 -9.02 29.56 -13.59
N LYS A 459 -8.62 29.07 -12.42
CA LYS A 459 -7.59 28.03 -12.26
C LYS A 459 -8.12 26.61 -12.39
N ILE A 460 -9.41 26.38 -12.15
CA ILE A 460 -10.01 25.04 -12.14
C ILE A 460 -11.05 24.83 -13.26
N ASN A 461 -11.28 23.58 -13.64
CA ASN A 461 -12.39 23.17 -14.49
C ASN A 461 -13.42 22.42 -13.65
N TYR A 462 -14.09 23.17 -12.76
CA TYR A 462 -14.91 22.56 -11.72
C TYR A 462 -16.03 21.64 -12.27
N GLY A 463 -16.55 21.91 -13.48
CA GLY A 463 -17.55 21.05 -14.10
C GLY A 463 -16.99 19.67 -14.46
N GLU A 464 -15.79 19.62 -15.05
CA GLU A 464 -15.09 18.37 -15.36
C GLU A 464 -14.60 17.67 -14.08
N ASP A 465 -14.07 18.42 -13.11
CA ASP A 465 -13.61 17.89 -11.83
C ASP A 465 -14.75 17.18 -11.08
N ILE A 466 -15.96 17.76 -11.10
CA ILE A 466 -17.16 17.14 -10.50
C ILE A 466 -17.59 15.90 -11.29
N ILE A 467 -17.54 15.91 -12.62
CA ILE A 467 -17.83 14.71 -13.43
C ILE A 467 -16.84 13.58 -13.10
N GLN A 468 -15.55 13.89 -13.00
CA GLN A 468 -14.53 12.91 -12.63
C GLN A 468 -14.78 12.37 -11.21
N LEU A 469 -15.15 13.23 -10.27
CA LEU A 469 -15.51 12.84 -8.92
C LEU A 469 -16.72 11.91 -8.88
N LEU A 470 -17.79 12.22 -9.64
CA LEU A 470 -18.99 11.38 -9.72
C LEU A 470 -18.71 10.02 -10.37
N ASN A 471 -17.87 9.98 -11.41
CA ASN A 471 -17.46 8.73 -12.04
C ASN A 471 -16.64 7.86 -11.08
N ARG A 472 -15.66 8.43 -10.37
CA ARG A 472 -14.89 7.70 -9.35
C ARG A 472 -15.80 7.17 -8.23
N TYR A 473 -16.76 7.97 -7.77
CA TYR A 473 -17.73 7.54 -6.78
C TYR A 473 -18.56 6.33 -7.24
N ILE A 474 -19.04 6.33 -8.49
CA ILE A 474 -19.76 5.19 -9.06
C ILE A 474 -18.85 3.98 -9.20
N ASP A 475 -17.62 4.15 -9.69
CA ASP A 475 -16.66 3.04 -9.87
C ASP A 475 -16.33 2.38 -8.51
N ASP A 476 -16.12 3.18 -7.46
CA ASP A 476 -15.85 2.73 -6.10
C ASP A 476 -17.03 1.95 -5.47
N ILE A 477 -18.26 2.31 -5.82
CA ILE A 477 -19.46 1.61 -5.32
C ILE A 477 -19.71 0.33 -6.13
N SER A 478 -19.51 0.40 -7.45
CA SER A 478 -19.86 -0.68 -8.38
C SER A 478 -18.92 -1.88 -8.30
N SER A 479 -17.73 -1.68 -7.76
CA SER A 479 -16.74 -2.73 -7.52
C SER A 479 -17.10 -3.67 -6.36
N LEU A 480 -18.01 -3.26 -5.46
CA LEU A 480 -18.42 -4.06 -4.31
C LEU A 480 -19.48 -5.10 -4.71
N SER A 481 -19.28 -6.34 -4.28
CA SER A 481 -20.16 -7.48 -4.52
C SER A 481 -21.57 -7.26 -3.98
N LEU A 482 -21.72 -6.40 -2.95
CA LEU A 482 -23.01 -5.93 -2.43
C LEU A 482 -23.91 -5.32 -3.52
N PHE A 483 -23.31 -4.74 -4.57
CA PHE A 483 -23.98 -4.12 -5.70
C PHE A 483 -23.86 -4.91 -7.02
N ALA A 484 -23.54 -6.22 -6.96
CA ALA A 484 -23.35 -7.07 -8.14
C ALA A 484 -24.54 -7.10 -9.13
N LYS A 485 -25.75 -6.69 -8.69
CA LYS A 485 -26.89 -6.52 -9.59
C LYS A 485 -26.86 -5.13 -10.24
N LYS A 486 -26.73 -5.10 -11.58
CA LYS A 486 -26.76 -3.89 -12.42
C LYS A 486 -27.95 -2.94 -12.12
N THR A 487 -29.05 -3.45 -11.56
CA THR A 487 -30.22 -2.66 -11.19
C THR A 487 -29.98 -1.67 -10.05
N ASP A 488 -29.06 -1.94 -9.12
CA ASP A 488 -28.83 -1.07 -7.96
C ASP A 488 -27.91 0.09 -8.30
N ILE A 489 -26.84 -0.18 -9.04
CA ILE A 489 -26.00 0.86 -9.64
C ILE A 489 -26.83 1.77 -10.53
N LYS A 490 -27.74 1.19 -11.35
CA LYS A 490 -28.66 1.99 -12.16
C LYS A 490 -29.51 2.95 -11.31
N ARG A 491 -30.02 2.53 -10.14
CA ARG A 491 -30.78 3.40 -9.24
C ARG A 491 -29.94 4.54 -8.68
N ILE A 492 -28.68 4.28 -8.34
CA ILE A 492 -27.74 5.32 -7.88
C ILE A 492 -27.45 6.29 -9.02
N THR A 493 -27.21 5.80 -10.24
CA THR A 493 -27.01 6.65 -11.43
C THR A 493 -28.24 7.49 -11.75
N GLU A 494 -29.44 6.90 -11.74
CA GLU A 494 -30.71 7.62 -11.95
C GLU A 494 -30.93 8.71 -10.89
N ASN A 495 -30.55 8.44 -9.64
CA ASN A 495 -30.62 9.42 -8.56
C ASN A 495 -29.59 10.56 -8.73
N ILE A 496 -28.38 10.26 -9.19
CA ILE A 496 -27.39 11.30 -9.55
C ILE A 496 -27.93 12.15 -10.70
N GLU A 497 -28.48 11.53 -11.75
CA GLU A 497 -29.11 12.24 -12.85
C GLU A 497 -30.27 13.13 -12.38
N SER A 498 -31.15 12.66 -11.50
CA SER A 498 -32.28 13.45 -11.05
C SER A 498 -31.89 14.66 -10.19
N ASN A 499 -30.78 14.58 -9.47
CA ASN A 499 -30.37 15.63 -8.51
C ASN A 499 -29.31 16.59 -9.06
N LEU A 500 -28.48 16.15 -10.01
CA LEU A 500 -27.34 16.92 -10.50
C LEU A 500 -27.32 17.12 -12.02
N ARG A 501 -28.22 16.54 -12.82
CA ARG A 501 -28.19 16.81 -14.26
C ARG A 501 -28.45 18.29 -14.53
N GLY A 502 -27.55 18.92 -15.28
CA GLY A 502 -27.64 20.36 -15.55
C GLY A 502 -27.25 21.24 -14.35
N PHE A 503 -26.50 20.71 -13.37
CA PHE A 503 -26.06 21.48 -12.19
C PHE A 503 -25.17 22.67 -12.54
N TYR A 504 -24.52 22.65 -13.70
CA TYR A 504 -23.49 23.62 -14.05
C TYR A 504 -24.07 25.02 -14.22
N ILE A 505 -23.43 25.99 -13.57
CA ILE A 505 -23.78 27.40 -13.64
C ILE A 505 -22.47 28.16 -13.75
N GLU A 506 -22.35 29.03 -14.75
CA GLU A 506 -21.17 29.85 -14.91
C GLU A 506 -20.85 30.62 -13.61
N PRO A 507 -19.63 30.45 -13.04
CA PRO A 507 -19.23 31.14 -11.82
C PRO A 507 -19.26 32.65 -11.96
N GLU A 508 -20.17 33.27 -11.22
CA GLU A 508 -20.30 34.72 -11.11
C GLU A 508 -20.31 35.11 -9.64
N TYR A 509 -19.61 36.18 -9.28
CA TYR A 509 -19.63 36.69 -7.92
C TYR A 509 -20.97 37.40 -7.64
N SER A 510 -22.01 36.62 -7.37
CA SER A 510 -23.38 37.09 -7.19
C SER A 510 -24.14 36.32 -6.10
N VAL A 511 -25.22 36.93 -5.61
CA VAL A 511 -26.08 36.32 -4.60
C VAL A 511 -26.82 35.11 -5.16
N GLU A 512 -27.21 35.19 -6.43
CA GLU A 512 -27.87 34.13 -7.17
C GLU A 512 -26.97 32.89 -7.30
N TRP A 513 -25.69 33.09 -7.61
CA TRP A 513 -24.76 31.98 -7.80
C TRP A 513 -24.52 31.19 -6.52
N TYR A 514 -24.18 31.84 -5.40
CA TYR A 514 -23.86 31.09 -4.18
C TYR A 514 -25.08 30.34 -3.62
N LYS A 515 -26.30 30.89 -3.78
CA LYS A 515 -27.54 30.22 -3.38
C LYS A 515 -27.74 28.93 -4.17
N GLN A 516 -27.54 28.98 -5.49
CA GLN A 516 -27.63 27.79 -6.33
C GLN A 516 -26.51 26.79 -6.02
N ALA A 517 -25.28 27.25 -5.78
CA ALA A 517 -24.18 26.38 -5.37
C ALA A 517 -24.48 25.64 -4.05
N LEU A 518 -25.10 26.31 -3.08
CA LEU A 518 -25.57 25.69 -1.83
C LEU A 518 -26.69 24.66 -2.07
N GLU A 519 -27.59 24.90 -3.01
CA GLU A 519 -28.61 23.92 -3.42
C GLU A 519 -27.97 22.69 -4.07
N VAL A 520 -27.01 22.88 -4.96
CA VAL A 520 -26.25 21.80 -5.59
C VAL A 520 -25.47 20.98 -4.55
N ASN A 521 -24.88 21.62 -3.54
CA ASN A 521 -24.24 20.92 -2.43
C ASN A 521 -25.23 20.04 -1.65
N LYS A 522 -26.42 20.56 -1.34
CA LYS A 522 -27.47 19.77 -0.68
C LYS A 522 -27.96 18.61 -1.56
N SER A 523 -28.04 18.82 -2.87
CA SER A 523 -28.36 17.75 -3.83
C SER A 523 -27.32 16.63 -3.79
N PHE A 524 -26.04 16.96 -3.63
CA PHE A 524 -24.99 15.96 -3.46
C PHE A 524 -25.10 15.22 -2.12
N ASP A 525 -25.38 15.92 -1.02
CA ASP A 525 -25.63 15.29 0.29
C ASP A 525 -26.81 14.30 0.21
N ASN A 526 -27.87 14.65 -0.54
CA ASN A 526 -29.01 13.76 -0.79
C ASN A 526 -28.63 12.51 -1.60
N ILE A 527 -27.69 12.62 -2.54
CA ILE A 527 -27.17 11.47 -3.30
C ILE A 527 -26.43 10.50 -2.36
N LEU A 528 -25.57 11.01 -1.48
CA LEU A 528 -24.84 10.20 -0.50
C LEU A 528 -25.82 9.51 0.46
N ALA A 529 -26.79 10.24 1.00
CA ALA A 529 -27.83 9.71 1.88
C ALA A 529 -28.70 8.64 1.19
N ASN A 530 -29.04 8.83 -0.09
CA ASN A 530 -29.77 7.83 -0.87
C ASN A 530 -28.95 6.55 -1.05
N THR A 531 -27.63 6.67 -1.28
CA THR A 531 -26.73 5.52 -1.39
C THR A 531 -26.73 4.71 -0.10
N LEU A 532 -26.59 5.37 1.06
CA LEU A 532 -26.70 4.73 2.39
C LEU A 532 -28.06 4.06 2.62
N SER A 533 -29.14 4.64 2.11
CA SER A 533 -30.49 4.05 2.15
C SER A 533 -30.58 2.78 1.30
N ILE A 534 -30.00 2.77 0.09
CA ILE A 534 -29.92 1.59 -0.76
C ILE A 534 -29.13 0.48 -0.06
N ILE A 535 -27.98 0.80 0.55
CA ILE A 535 -27.17 -0.14 1.35
C ILE A 535 -28.00 -0.73 2.50
N SER A 536 -28.69 0.12 3.26
CA SER A 536 -29.56 -0.30 4.34
C SER A 536 -30.68 -1.25 3.87
N SER A 537 -31.24 -0.99 2.68
CA SER A 537 -32.24 -1.86 2.06
C SER A 537 -31.66 -3.23 1.65
N LYS A 538 -30.40 -3.26 1.20
CA LYS A 538 -29.69 -4.50 0.85
C LYS A 538 -29.44 -5.36 2.07
N PHE A 539 -28.94 -4.76 3.15
CA PHE A 539 -28.79 -5.48 4.42
C PHE A 539 -30.13 -6.02 4.92
N LYS A 540 -31.23 -5.26 4.84
CA LYS A 540 -32.58 -5.78 5.16
C LYS A 540 -33.01 -6.95 4.28
N SER A 541 -32.60 -6.98 3.01
CA SER A 541 -32.89 -8.10 2.11
C SER A 541 -32.06 -9.34 2.44
N LEU A 542 -30.77 -9.15 2.75
CA LEU A 542 -29.84 -10.21 3.16
C LEU A 542 -30.20 -10.79 4.53
N GLU A 543 -30.73 -9.96 5.44
CA GLU A 543 -31.26 -10.37 6.75
C GLU A 543 -32.39 -11.42 6.63
N ARG A 544 -33.11 -11.45 5.50
CA ARG A 544 -34.16 -12.45 5.23
C ARG A 544 -33.61 -13.77 4.71
N THR A 545 -32.37 -13.79 4.23
CA THR A 545 -31.70 -14.94 3.60
C THR A 545 -30.34 -15.21 4.25
N ILE A 546 -30.21 -14.93 5.56
CA ILE A 546 -28.95 -15.04 6.31
C ILE A 546 -28.34 -16.42 6.06
N ASP A 547 -27.22 -16.43 5.36
CA ASP A 547 -26.41 -17.61 5.09
C ASP A 547 -25.00 -17.33 5.59
N LEU A 548 -24.55 -18.11 6.58
CA LEU A 548 -23.21 -18.03 7.18
C LEU A 548 -22.09 -18.12 6.12
N SER A 549 -22.34 -18.79 5.00
CA SER A 549 -21.40 -18.92 3.90
C SER A 549 -21.23 -17.63 3.06
N ASN A 550 -22.09 -16.61 3.22
CA ASN A 550 -21.95 -15.34 2.49
C ASN A 550 -21.50 -14.18 3.38
N ILE A 551 -21.68 -14.27 4.70
CA ILE A 551 -21.26 -13.23 5.65
C ILE A 551 -19.75 -13.02 5.57
N HIS A 552 -18.97 -14.10 5.51
CA HIS A 552 -17.51 -14.00 5.50
C HIS A 552 -16.93 -13.40 4.21
N LEU A 553 -17.56 -13.67 3.05
CA LEU A 553 -17.15 -13.10 1.76
C LEU A 553 -17.32 -11.57 1.75
N LEU A 554 -18.46 -11.09 2.27
CA LEU A 554 -18.72 -9.66 2.44
C LEU A 554 -17.77 -9.03 3.47
N ASP A 555 -17.49 -9.74 4.55
CA ASP A 555 -16.59 -9.28 5.61
C ASP A 555 -15.13 -9.14 5.13
N GLU A 556 -14.66 -10.07 4.29
CA GLU A 556 -13.34 -10.02 3.67
C GLU A 556 -13.25 -8.89 2.63
N GLU A 557 -14.24 -8.79 1.73
CA GLU A 557 -14.30 -7.74 0.72
C GLU A 557 -14.24 -6.34 1.35
N ILE A 558 -15.07 -6.05 2.36
CA ILE A 558 -15.09 -4.71 2.99
C ILE A 558 -13.77 -4.39 3.69
N THR A 559 -13.10 -5.40 4.22
CA THR A 559 -11.82 -5.23 4.92
C THR A 559 -10.70 -4.90 3.93
N ILE A 560 -10.64 -5.59 2.78
CA ILE A 560 -9.72 -5.28 1.67
C ILE A 560 -9.93 -3.85 1.20
N TRP A 561 -11.18 -3.49 0.90
CA TRP A 561 -11.55 -2.16 0.41
C TRP A 561 -11.23 -1.04 1.39
N ALA A 562 -11.47 -1.25 2.68
CA ALA A 562 -11.12 -0.28 3.71
C ALA A 562 -9.62 0.04 3.69
N LYS A 563 -8.76 -0.96 3.54
CA LYS A 563 -7.30 -0.78 3.46
C LYS A 563 -6.87 -0.03 2.21
N GLU A 564 -7.35 -0.44 1.04
CA GLU A 564 -7.03 0.23 -0.23
C GLU A 564 -7.37 1.73 -0.16
N ARG A 565 -8.43 2.07 0.56
CA ARG A 565 -8.90 3.45 0.76
C ARG A 565 -8.37 4.10 2.04
N LYS A 566 -7.48 3.46 2.79
CA LYS A 566 -6.92 3.97 4.05
C LYS A 566 -8.00 4.40 5.05
N ILE A 567 -9.10 3.66 5.13
CA ILE A 567 -10.19 3.84 6.10
C ILE A 567 -9.98 2.82 7.23
N ILE A 568 -9.84 3.31 8.46
CA ILE A 568 -9.67 2.45 9.63
C ILE A 568 -11.06 2.06 10.13
N ILE A 569 -11.52 0.86 9.79
CA ILE A 569 -12.76 0.30 10.36
C ILE A 569 -12.44 -0.27 11.74
N PRO A 570 -13.20 0.09 12.80
CA PRO A 570 -13.08 -0.59 14.09
C PRO A 570 -13.48 -2.06 13.95
N VAL A 571 -12.57 -2.96 14.34
CA VAL A 571 -12.63 -4.43 14.31
C VAL A 571 -12.18 -5.10 13.00
N ASN A 572 -11.08 -5.82 13.18
CA ASN A 572 -10.39 -6.85 12.40
C ASN A 572 -9.73 -6.49 11.05
N ILE A 573 -8.46 -6.87 11.04
CA ILE A 573 -7.34 -6.51 10.17
C ILE A 573 -7.37 -7.34 8.89
N VAL A 574 -6.68 -6.79 7.90
CA VAL A 574 -6.88 -6.96 6.47
C VAL A 574 -6.16 -8.19 5.90
N ASN A 575 -6.88 -8.94 5.07
CA ASN A 575 -6.30 -9.90 4.12
C ASN A 575 -5.94 -9.17 2.83
N ASP A 576 -4.75 -9.43 2.27
CA ASP A 576 -4.41 -9.05 0.89
C ASP A 576 -4.72 -10.24 -0.01
N GLU A 577 -5.69 -10.10 -0.92
CA GLU A 577 -5.67 -10.80 -2.20
C GLU A 577 -6.13 -9.84 -3.31
N GLN A 578 -5.31 -9.72 -4.35
CA GLN A 578 -5.67 -8.98 -5.55
C GLN A 578 -6.76 -9.75 -6.31
N VAL A 579 -7.99 -9.27 -6.25
CA VAL A 579 -9.04 -9.70 -7.17
C VAL A 579 -8.85 -8.95 -8.49
N LYS A 580 -8.69 -9.71 -9.58
CA LYS A 580 -8.74 -9.17 -10.93
C LYS A 580 -10.09 -8.50 -11.18
N THR A 581 -10.05 -7.20 -11.43
CA THR A 581 -11.18 -6.39 -11.87
C THR A 581 -11.74 -6.93 -13.18
N GLY A 582 -12.96 -7.46 -13.13
CA GLY A 582 -13.76 -7.70 -14.32
C GLY A 582 -14.22 -6.37 -14.89
N ASN A 583 -13.76 -6.06 -16.10
CA ASN A 583 -14.23 -4.91 -16.88
C ASN A 583 -15.67 -5.14 -17.33
N ASP A 584 -16.63 -4.58 -16.60
CA ASP A 584 -17.94 -4.25 -17.16
C ASP A 584 -18.04 -2.73 -17.23
N VAL A 585 -18.17 -2.20 -18.45
CA VAL A 585 -18.20 -0.76 -18.73
C VAL A 585 -19.44 -0.13 -18.07
N ILE A 586 -19.21 0.61 -16.99
CA ILE A 586 -20.23 1.44 -16.34
C ILE A 586 -20.36 2.77 -17.10
N SER A 587 -21.58 3.29 -17.18
CA SER A 587 -21.88 4.57 -17.82
C SER A 587 -21.06 5.70 -17.20
N LYS A 588 -20.04 6.18 -17.92
CA LYS A 588 -19.29 7.37 -17.51
C LYS A 588 -20.13 8.60 -17.81
N PHE A 589 -20.40 9.42 -16.78
CA PHE A 589 -20.91 10.77 -16.98
C PHE A 589 -19.94 11.52 -17.91
N THR A 590 -20.49 12.20 -18.92
CA THR A 590 -19.75 12.99 -19.89
C THR A 590 -20.11 14.47 -19.74
N LEU A 591 -19.46 15.35 -20.49
CA LEU A 591 -19.76 16.79 -20.48
C LEU A 591 -21.23 17.13 -20.79
N GLU A 592 -21.99 16.22 -21.40
CA GLU A 592 -23.43 16.39 -21.64
C GLU A 592 -24.25 16.42 -20.34
N PHE A 593 -23.70 15.88 -19.25
CA PHE A 593 -24.27 15.91 -17.92
C PHE A 593 -24.38 17.34 -17.34
N LEU A 594 -23.49 18.25 -17.78
CA LEU A 594 -23.46 19.64 -17.32
C LEU A 594 -24.63 20.48 -17.86
N GLY A 595 -25.28 20.04 -18.95
CA GLY A 595 -26.29 20.81 -19.68
C GLY A 595 -25.77 21.42 -20.99
N SER A 596 -26.67 21.72 -21.92
CA SER A 596 -26.36 22.07 -23.33
C SER A 596 -25.48 23.32 -23.47
N ASN A 597 -25.73 24.37 -22.66
CA ASN A 597 -24.94 25.61 -22.71
C ASN A 597 -23.60 25.49 -21.96
N ALA A 598 -23.54 24.63 -20.96
CA ALA A 598 -22.36 24.42 -20.12
C ALA A 598 -21.23 23.71 -20.85
N LYS A 599 -21.57 22.76 -21.74
CA LYS A 599 -20.61 22.01 -22.57
C LYS A 599 -19.71 22.94 -23.37
N GLU A 600 -20.28 23.93 -24.06
CA GLU A 600 -19.53 24.85 -24.90
C GLU A 600 -18.62 25.77 -24.06
N ILE A 601 -19.12 26.26 -22.91
CA ILE A 601 -18.37 27.12 -21.99
C ILE A 601 -17.18 26.37 -21.39
N GLN A 602 -17.38 25.15 -20.89
CA GLN A 602 -16.31 24.38 -20.26
C GLN A 602 -15.29 23.84 -21.26
N THR A 603 -15.74 23.46 -22.45
CA THR A 603 -14.82 23.11 -23.55
C THR A 603 -13.91 24.28 -23.91
N LYS A 604 -14.45 25.51 -23.96
CA LYS A 604 -13.65 26.73 -24.18
C LYS A 604 -12.69 27.02 -23.02
N ARG A 605 -13.10 26.83 -21.76
CA ARG A 605 -12.24 27.03 -20.58
C ARG A 605 -11.11 26.02 -20.52
N LYS A 606 -11.38 24.74 -20.78
CA LYS A 606 -10.38 23.67 -20.89
C LYS A 606 -9.31 24.00 -21.93
N ILE A 607 -9.74 24.35 -23.14
CA ILE A 607 -8.82 24.76 -24.22
C ILE A 607 -7.94 25.93 -23.78
N ASN A 608 -8.50 26.95 -23.12
CA ASN A 608 -7.73 28.09 -22.64
C ASN A 608 -6.73 27.70 -21.54
N ASN A 609 -7.10 26.80 -20.62
CA ASN A 609 -6.23 26.36 -19.53
C ASN A 609 -5.08 25.47 -20.05
N ASP A 610 -5.37 24.51 -20.92
CA ASP A 610 -4.37 23.66 -21.57
C ASP A 610 -3.36 24.52 -22.37
N LEU A 611 -3.85 25.53 -23.10
CA LEU A 611 -2.97 26.45 -23.83
C LEU A 611 -2.13 27.34 -22.90
N LYS A 612 -2.65 27.75 -21.73
CA LYS A 612 -1.87 28.46 -20.71
C LYS A 612 -0.78 27.59 -20.12
N GLU A 613 -1.08 26.32 -19.85
CA GLU A 613 -0.12 25.35 -19.31
C GLU A 613 0.99 25.06 -20.32
N ILE A 614 0.65 24.87 -21.61
CA ILE A 614 1.63 24.74 -22.70
C ILE A 614 2.60 25.94 -22.71
N ILE A 615 2.09 27.17 -22.57
CA ILE A 615 2.93 28.37 -22.53
C ILE A 615 3.80 28.35 -21.27
N LYS A 616 3.22 28.01 -20.11
CA LYS A 616 3.94 27.96 -18.83
C LYS A 616 5.08 26.94 -18.87
N GLU A 617 4.83 25.69 -19.25
CA GLU A 617 5.84 24.62 -19.35
C GLU A 617 7.05 25.03 -20.19
N VAL A 618 6.82 25.76 -21.30
CA VAL A 618 7.88 26.13 -22.23
C VAL A 618 8.73 27.28 -21.69
N PHE A 619 8.17 28.15 -20.84
CA PHE A 619 8.89 29.28 -20.25
C PHE A 619 9.32 29.05 -18.80
N GLU A 620 8.92 27.94 -18.18
CA GLU A 620 9.28 27.57 -16.81
C GLU A 620 10.81 27.41 -16.66
N GLY A 621 11.36 28.00 -15.58
CA GLY A 621 12.81 28.00 -15.31
C GLY A 621 13.65 29.02 -16.09
N CYS A 622 13.04 29.92 -16.86
CA CYS A 622 13.76 30.99 -17.57
C CYS A 622 13.93 32.24 -16.68
N ASN A 623 15.17 32.57 -16.28
CA ASN A 623 15.45 33.70 -15.38
C ASN A 623 15.26 35.10 -16.01
N SER A 624 15.14 35.18 -17.34
CA SER A 624 15.03 36.45 -18.09
C SER A 624 13.58 36.85 -18.41
N ILE A 625 12.61 36.08 -17.91
CA ILE A 625 11.20 36.20 -18.27
C ILE A 625 10.33 36.11 -17.01
N SER A 626 9.25 36.90 -16.97
CA SER A 626 8.14 36.80 -16.01
C SER A 626 6.83 36.50 -16.74
N ILE A 627 6.03 35.55 -16.24
CA ILE A 627 4.66 35.32 -16.76
C ILE A 627 3.72 36.25 -15.99
N ILE A 628 2.95 37.07 -16.70
CA ILE A 628 1.98 37.98 -16.09
C ILE A 628 0.66 37.22 -15.88
N GLU A 629 0.37 36.91 -14.62
CA GLU A 629 -0.85 36.19 -14.25
C GLU A 629 -2.11 37.06 -14.31
N ASP A 630 -2.01 38.36 -13.98
CA ASP A 630 -3.12 39.32 -14.02
C ASP A 630 -3.11 40.14 -15.32
N THR A 631 -3.67 39.56 -16.36
CA THR A 631 -3.80 40.21 -17.68
C THR A 631 -4.69 41.46 -17.62
N ASN A 632 -5.68 41.53 -16.73
CA ASN A 632 -6.57 42.69 -16.63
C ASN A 632 -5.84 43.91 -16.08
N LYS A 633 -4.99 43.73 -15.06
CA LYS A 633 -4.11 44.78 -14.54
C LYS A 633 -3.13 45.26 -15.60
N PHE A 634 -2.55 44.33 -16.37
CA PHE A 634 -1.69 44.70 -17.51
C PHE A 634 -2.42 45.63 -18.50
N PHE A 635 -3.67 45.31 -18.85
CA PHE A 635 -4.48 46.11 -19.77
C PHE A 635 -5.00 47.44 -19.20
N SER A 636 -5.03 47.62 -17.88
CA SER A 636 -5.33 48.93 -17.28
C SER A 636 -4.10 49.84 -17.26
N GLU A 637 -2.91 49.25 -17.14
CA GLU A 637 -1.63 49.98 -17.15
C GLU A 637 -1.13 50.25 -18.59
N HIS A 638 -1.52 49.39 -19.55
CA HIS A 638 -1.15 49.46 -20.96
C HIS A 638 -2.41 49.45 -21.84
N PRO A 639 -3.00 50.62 -22.15
CA PRO A 639 -4.25 50.69 -22.90
C PRO A 639 -4.06 50.25 -24.36
N PHE A 640 -4.94 49.37 -24.83
CA PHE A 640 -5.09 48.99 -26.23
C PHE A 640 -6.44 49.49 -26.73
N ASP A 641 -6.52 49.99 -27.96
CA ASP A 641 -7.74 50.57 -28.54
C ASP A 641 -8.87 49.58 -28.82
N THR A 642 -8.68 48.28 -28.58
CA THR A 642 -9.63 47.22 -28.99
C THR A 642 -10.00 46.26 -27.85
N GLU A 643 -11.26 46.34 -27.40
CA GLU A 643 -11.95 45.38 -26.51
C GLU A 643 -11.85 43.92 -26.99
N THR A 644 -11.80 43.71 -28.31
CA THR A 644 -11.68 42.37 -28.93
C THR A 644 -10.37 41.67 -28.59
N LEU A 645 -9.27 42.42 -28.46
CA LEU A 645 -7.96 41.86 -28.13
C LEU A 645 -7.94 41.30 -26.71
N LYS A 646 -8.56 41.99 -25.75
CA LYS A 646 -8.68 41.54 -24.35
C LYS A 646 -9.42 40.21 -24.22
N ARG A 647 -10.34 39.89 -25.13
CA ARG A 647 -11.18 38.66 -25.09
C ARG A 647 -10.49 37.43 -25.67
N ASP A 648 -9.45 37.60 -26.48
CA ASP A 648 -8.79 36.51 -27.21
C ASP A 648 -7.41 36.14 -26.66
N ILE A 649 -6.94 36.79 -25.60
CA ILE A 649 -5.63 36.54 -25.01
C ILE A 649 -5.64 35.28 -24.14
N ILE A 650 -4.59 34.47 -24.33
CA ILE A 650 -4.31 33.27 -23.57
C ILE A 650 -3.37 33.61 -22.41
N ASN A 651 -2.23 34.25 -22.69
CA ASN A 651 -1.21 34.57 -21.69
C ASN A 651 -0.31 35.73 -22.13
N ILE A 652 0.38 36.37 -21.18
CA ILE A 652 1.34 37.46 -21.44
C ILE A 652 2.67 37.14 -20.76
N VAL A 653 3.75 37.30 -21.50
CA VAL A 653 5.11 36.98 -21.07
C VAL A 653 5.96 38.26 -21.13
N GLU A 654 6.42 38.74 -19.99
CA GLU A 654 7.29 39.90 -19.87
C GLU A 654 8.76 39.51 -19.99
N LEU A 655 9.51 40.32 -20.73
CA LEU A 655 10.96 40.23 -20.89
C LEU A 655 11.61 41.20 -19.91
N ILE A 656 12.13 40.66 -18.80
CA ILE A 656 12.58 41.42 -17.62
C ILE A 656 13.63 42.49 -18.00
N ASP A 657 14.54 42.16 -18.92
CA ASP A 657 15.65 43.02 -19.31
C ASP A 657 15.30 44.06 -20.39
N ALA A 658 14.09 44.02 -20.96
CA ALA A 658 13.78 44.76 -22.20
C ALA A 658 12.52 45.66 -22.14
N GLN A 659 11.73 45.65 -21.07
CA GLN A 659 10.41 46.31 -21.01
C GLN A 659 9.55 45.99 -22.25
N LYS A 660 9.58 44.72 -22.66
CA LYS A 660 8.84 44.18 -23.81
C LYS A 660 7.97 43.03 -23.33
N TYR A 661 6.79 42.92 -23.91
CA TYR A 661 5.79 41.91 -23.56
C TYR A 661 5.46 41.07 -24.79
N VAL A 662 5.51 39.75 -24.69
CA VAL A 662 5.01 38.83 -25.69
C VAL A 662 3.58 38.44 -25.31
N VAL A 663 2.63 38.84 -26.13
CA VAL A 663 1.20 38.60 -25.90
C VAL A 663 0.77 37.42 -26.78
N PHE A 664 0.36 36.32 -26.15
CA PHE A 664 -0.17 35.14 -26.82
C PHE A 664 -1.70 35.20 -26.86
N SER A 665 -2.26 35.16 -28.06
CA SER A 665 -3.70 35.09 -28.31
C SER A 665 -4.09 33.71 -28.82
N LYS A 666 -5.39 33.44 -28.98
CA LYS A 666 -5.88 32.25 -29.65
C LYS A 666 -5.29 32.13 -31.04
N ARG A 667 -5.28 33.13 -31.92
CA ARG A 667 -4.90 32.86 -33.33
C ARG A 667 -3.48 33.26 -33.68
N TYR A 668 -2.87 34.10 -32.86
CA TYR A 668 -1.60 34.73 -33.15
C TYR A 668 -0.88 35.13 -31.87
N PHE A 669 0.37 35.55 -32.00
CA PHE A 669 1.11 36.25 -30.95
C PHE A 669 1.74 37.54 -31.52
N PHE A 670 2.09 38.47 -30.64
CA PHE A 670 2.78 39.71 -30.99
C PHE A 670 3.61 40.23 -29.81
N VAL A 671 4.46 41.23 -30.07
CA VAL A 671 5.29 41.90 -29.07
C VAL A 671 4.77 43.32 -28.84
N TYR A 672 4.75 43.75 -27.59
CA TYR A 672 4.31 45.07 -27.16
C TYR A 672 5.43 45.79 -26.37
N SER A 673 5.65 47.07 -26.65
CA SER A 673 6.61 47.94 -25.96
C SER A 673 6.19 49.40 -26.08
N ASN A 674 6.17 50.15 -24.97
CA ASN A 674 5.96 51.62 -24.96
C ASN A 674 4.82 52.13 -25.87
N SER A 675 3.63 51.54 -25.78
CA SER A 675 2.46 51.90 -26.61
C SER A 675 2.55 51.53 -28.09
N GLU A 676 3.64 50.90 -28.53
CA GLU A 676 3.82 50.35 -29.87
C GLU A 676 3.65 48.81 -29.84
N HIS A 677 3.00 48.27 -30.88
CA HIS A 677 2.83 46.82 -31.06
C HIS A 677 3.45 46.37 -32.38
N SER A 678 4.01 45.16 -32.37
CA SER A 678 4.62 44.55 -33.55
C SER A 678 3.57 43.91 -34.49
N GLU A 679 4.00 43.49 -35.68
CA GLU A 679 3.15 42.70 -36.58
C GLU A 679 2.61 41.43 -35.89
N LEU A 680 1.34 41.10 -36.14
CA LEU A 680 0.70 39.87 -35.69
C LEU A 680 1.31 38.64 -36.41
N ARG A 681 1.60 37.57 -35.67
CA ARG A 681 2.08 36.30 -36.22
C ARG A 681 1.14 35.17 -35.88
N PHE A 682 0.53 34.55 -36.89
CA PHE A 682 -0.33 33.39 -36.74
C PHE A 682 0.49 32.15 -36.39
N TYR A 683 -0.10 31.23 -35.63
CA TYR A 683 0.56 29.96 -35.28
C TYR A 683 0.69 29.00 -36.47
N ASP A 684 -0.17 29.13 -37.48
CA ASP A 684 -0.18 28.32 -38.70
C ASP A 684 -0.20 29.27 -39.91
N ASP A 685 0.90 29.33 -40.67
CA ASP A 685 1.02 30.13 -41.89
C ASP A 685 0.92 29.27 -43.17
N GLY A 686 0.59 27.98 -43.04
CA GLY A 686 0.41 27.05 -44.15
C GLY A 686 1.69 26.74 -44.94
N ARG A 687 2.89 27.14 -44.47
CA ARG A 687 4.16 26.83 -45.14
C ARG A 687 5.09 26.08 -44.21
N GLN A 688 5.26 24.79 -44.47
CA GLN A 688 6.37 24.01 -43.90
C GLN A 688 7.68 24.74 -44.19
N SER A 689 8.29 25.24 -43.13
CA SER A 689 9.53 25.97 -43.25
C SER A 689 10.67 25.05 -42.80
N LYS A 690 11.34 24.45 -43.79
CA LYS A 690 12.64 23.80 -43.59
C LYS A 690 13.62 24.87 -43.14
N PHE A 691 14.28 24.71 -42.00
CA PHE A 691 15.32 25.66 -41.58
C PHE A 691 16.56 24.94 -41.03
N GLY A 692 17.72 25.41 -41.50
CA GLY A 692 19.06 24.98 -41.10
C GLY A 692 19.64 25.86 -39.98
N ASP A 693 20.70 25.34 -39.35
CA ASP A 693 21.19 25.69 -38.02
C ASP A 693 21.87 27.07 -37.83
N GLU A 694 21.78 28.04 -38.76
CA GLU A 694 22.65 29.24 -38.71
C GLU A 694 21.97 30.63 -38.68
N ASP A 695 20.66 30.75 -38.52
CA ASP A 695 20.01 32.07 -38.50
C ASP A 695 19.73 32.61 -37.07
N THR A 696 20.73 33.25 -36.47
CA THR A 696 20.58 34.17 -35.30
C THR A 696 19.84 35.48 -35.64
N ILE A 697 19.30 35.60 -36.85
CA ILE A 697 18.51 36.75 -37.33
C ILE A 697 17.19 36.18 -37.86
N ILE A 698 16.09 36.42 -37.15
CA ILE A 698 14.78 35.93 -37.59
C ILE A 698 14.40 36.65 -38.89
N ASN A 699 14.38 35.90 -39.99
CA ASN A 699 14.07 36.41 -41.32
C ASN A 699 12.54 36.42 -41.51
N PHE A 700 11.89 37.52 -41.14
CA PHE A 700 10.44 37.68 -41.32
C PHE A 700 10.08 38.07 -42.76
N LYS A 701 9.55 37.15 -43.56
CA LYS A 701 8.98 37.46 -44.88
C LYS A 701 7.52 37.91 -44.79
N LYS A 702 7.19 38.97 -45.55
CA LYS A 702 5.84 39.48 -45.83
C LYS A 702 4.84 38.34 -46.16
N PRO A 703 3.63 38.32 -45.57
CA PRO A 703 2.54 37.52 -46.10
C PRO A 703 2.18 38.05 -47.50
N ALA A 704 2.14 37.14 -48.48
CA ALA A 704 1.46 37.41 -49.73
C ALA A 704 -0.05 37.26 -49.49
N VAL A 705 -0.75 38.38 -49.51
CA VAL A 705 -2.19 38.57 -49.84
C VAL A 705 -3.08 37.33 -49.66
N LEU A 706 -3.90 37.36 -48.59
CA LEU A 706 -5.29 36.89 -48.65
C LEU A 706 -6.19 37.99 -48.06
N ASN A 707 -6.89 38.70 -48.95
CA ASN A 707 -8.10 39.48 -48.64
C ASN A 707 -9.15 38.46 -48.13
N GLU A 708 -9.96 38.67 -47.11
CA GLU A 708 -10.76 39.82 -46.71
C GLU A 708 -10.88 39.82 -45.16
N VAL A 709 -11.18 40.96 -44.54
CA VAL A 709 -11.31 41.19 -43.07
C VAL A 709 -10.02 41.57 -42.34
N ILE A 710 -9.32 42.64 -42.74
CA ILE A 710 -8.51 43.46 -41.82
C ILE A 710 -8.56 44.94 -42.26
N ASP A 711 -9.54 45.68 -41.75
CA ASP A 711 -9.47 47.15 -41.62
C ASP A 711 -9.20 47.50 -40.14
N ILE A 712 -8.15 46.90 -39.55
CA ILE A 712 -7.77 47.16 -38.17
C ILE A 712 -6.25 47.37 -38.11
N LEU A 713 -5.89 48.65 -37.94
CA LEU A 713 -4.60 49.25 -37.55
C LEU A 713 -3.72 49.87 -38.66
N PRO A 714 -3.05 51.01 -38.38
CA PRO A 714 -2.37 51.81 -39.39
C PRO A 714 -1.08 51.13 -39.85
N LEU A 715 -0.95 50.91 -41.15
CA LEU A 715 0.34 50.61 -41.76
C LEU A 715 1.23 51.86 -41.67
N ASN A 716 2.26 51.85 -40.83
CA ASN A 716 3.56 52.44 -41.16
C ASN A 716 4.70 51.97 -40.22
N SER A 717 5.82 51.57 -40.85
CA SER A 717 7.20 51.29 -40.36
C SER A 717 7.47 50.10 -39.40
N THR A 718 7.76 48.93 -40.01
CA THR A 718 8.88 47.97 -39.78
C THR A 718 9.58 47.95 -38.40
N ASN A 719 9.82 46.84 -37.68
CA ASN A 719 10.29 45.51 -38.10
C ASN A 719 10.35 44.63 -36.82
N ILE A 720 9.88 43.37 -36.80
CA ILE A 720 10.09 42.43 -35.66
C ILE A 720 11.60 42.13 -35.43
N ASN A 721 12.50 42.61 -36.29
CA ASN A 721 13.93 42.29 -36.30
C ASN A 721 14.76 42.70 -35.08
N LYS A 722 14.17 43.21 -34.00
CA LYS A 722 14.85 43.47 -32.75
C LYS A 722 13.96 43.16 -31.54
N LEU A 723 13.63 41.88 -31.33
CA LEU A 723 13.35 41.43 -29.96
C LEU A 723 14.52 41.90 -29.06
N GLU A 724 15.76 41.94 -29.58
CA GLU A 724 16.99 42.22 -28.81
C GLU A 724 16.98 41.36 -27.54
N THR A 725 16.65 40.08 -27.72
CA THR A 725 16.57 39.10 -26.64
C THR A 725 17.46 37.91 -26.93
N SER A 726 17.67 37.05 -25.92
CA SER A 726 18.54 35.89 -26.07
C SER A 726 17.99 34.90 -27.12
N PRO A 727 18.87 34.18 -27.85
CA PRO A 727 18.47 33.10 -28.74
C PRO A 727 17.62 32.01 -28.07
N ASP A 728 17.78 31.82 -26.75
CA ASP A 728 16.99 30.88 -25.95
C ASP A 728 15.50 31.26 -25.92
N ILE A 729 15.20 32.55 -25.71
CA ILE A 729 13.83 33.08 -25.68
C ILE A 729 13.14 32.89 -27.03
N ILE A 730 13.88 33.12 -28.12
CA ILE A 730 13.39 32.89 -29.48
C ILE A 730 13.02 31.42 -29.66
N LYS A 731 13.93 30.48 -29.35
CA LYS A 731 13.67 29.03 -29.46
C LYS A 731 12.43 28.59 -28.68
N ARG A 732 12.21 29.16 -27.49
CA ARG A 732 11.03 28.89 -26.66
C ARG A 732 9.73 29.38 -27.30
N ILE A 733 9.70 30.58 -27.88
CA ILE A 733 8.53 31.09 -28.62
C ILE A 733 8.16 30.13 -29.77
N TRP A 734 9.15 29.63 -30.51
CA TRP A 734 8.93 28.64 -31.59
C TRP A 734 8.39 27.31 -31.04
N SER A 735 8.91 26.84 -29.90
CA SER A 735 8.42 25.63 -29.24
C SER A 735 6.95 25.78 -28.80
N VAL A 736 6.57 26.93 -28.24
CA VAL A 736 5.17 27.25 -27.91
C VAL A 736 4.29 27.21 -29.15
N ALA A 737 4.68 27.88 -30.23
CA ALA A 737 3.89 27.90 -31.46
C ALA A 737 3.64 26.49 -32.00
N ASN A 738 4.68 25.65 -32.06
CA ASN A 738 4.56 24.26 -32.50
C ASN A 738 3.67 23.41 -31.58
N LYS A 739 3.82 23.53 -30.26
CA LYS A 739 2.95 22.82 -29.30
C LYS A 739 1.49 23.24 -29.43
N ILE A 740 1.21 24.52 -29.64
CA ILE A 740 -0.15 25.05 -29.85
C ILE A 740 -0.77 24.50 -31.15
N VAL A 741 0.01 24.43 -32.24
CA VAL A 741 -0.46 23.83 -33.51
C VAL A 741 -0.76 22.35 -33.33
N GLN A 742 0.15 21.58 -32.71
CA GLN A 742 -0.08 20.15 -32.44
C GLN A 742 -1.30 19.92 -31.57
N TYR A 743 -1.45 20.69 -30.49
CA TYR A 743 -2.64 20.63 -29.62
C TYR A 743 -3.93 20.90 -30.41
N ARG A 744 -3.92 21.84 -31.35
CA ARG A 744 -5.07 22.14 -32.21
C ARG A 744 -5.36 21.07 -33.23
N ASP A 745 -4.33 20.52 -33.86
CA ASP A 745 -4.49 19.46 -34.85
C ASP A 745 -5.06 18.18 -34.23
N VAL A 746 -4.67 17.88 -32.99
CA VAL A 746 -5.24 16.76 -32.20
C VAL A 746 -6.69 17.05 -31.79
N ASN A 747 -7.03 18.30 -31.48
CA ASN A 747 -8.37 18.73 -31.03
C ASN A 747 -9.27 19.29 -32.15
N LYS A 748 -8.92 19.09 -33.44
CA LYS A 748 -9.67 19.60 -34.62
C LYS A 748 -11.10 19.03 -34.77
N SER A 749 -11.51 18.11 -33.89
CA SER A 749 -12.84 17.49 -33.88
C SER A 749 -13.76 17.98 -32.74
N ILE A 750 -13.46 19.12 -32.12
CA ILE A 750 -14.28 19.76 -31.07
C ILE A 750 -15.05 20.95 -31.64
#